data_AF-A0A7D9HPZ2-F1
#
_entry.id   AF-A0A7D9HPZ2-F1
#
_cell.length_a   1.000
_cell.length_b   1.000
_cell.length_c   1.000
_cell.angle_alpha   90.00
_cell.angle_beta   90.00
_cell.angle_gamma   90.00
#
_symmetry.space_group_name_H-M   'P 1'
#
loop_
_entity.id
_entity.type
_entity.pdbx_description
1 polymer ?
#
loop_
_entity_poly.entity_id
_entity_poly.type
_entity_poly.pdbx_seq_one_letter_code
_entity_poly.pdbx_strand_id
1 'polypeptide(L)'
;MNDAINDATMKDYLISSLEILEIKYPNCAIVLAGDFNKTLFPLLQSAVKVFQLKPVVDFPTRGDRTLDQIFTNLTEYFSSPCSLPAFGLSDHQTIFISARIRDKTSKPKRKLIMTRDKRPSKIASVGRFLQQVPWSDLFSPAQSSEDKLNILTDIIHFGLNTIMPVSTIKIHESDRPWMNTNLKQLISRRQKAFTSGNNPLYKILRNKVNQACKRCRKSYYVNKVKGLRDFKPRDWWREVKQICGASKIPKRDLTSLLHPNLVCDKESLAENINSAFVNIMNYYLPLSDCIRVEVADDRPIFVTEHSVARKLLELNASRASDPDNLPNWVLKNFAYILAAPIADILNTSFLECKVPDAWKLANVCPLPKASSLCNINENLRPISLTPTLSKVAESFIIDIALKPVLLPIIDPGQFGFIPGSSTTLALISMFHHWLRATDGTASTVRTILLDFRKAFDLVDHNILVAKLFSIGVKPTAVNWIIDFLRHRKQRVKLNNIVSDWLDVPAGVPQGTRLGPWLFLVLINDLKLPQESLPMWKFADDCTISEVIPPFKQSSLQQAVDYIDAWSQENRLQLKPTKCKEVRSCFKRNPPSFPLVELNHFQLERVSVAKILGVTIRDDFKWNDHIGIVTVKAAKRLYLLSQLKRAGICPKDLITFYCSAIRSLLEYSCQLFHRSLPNYLSNELESIQWRAMRIILPDLKYADALKDAGISTLFDRRAQLSSHLFEDIVNKPDHKLSGLLPPQAHHHNDLRSERRFNVPVIFLTIGIPSIKRKGRNYLSKTLDSLLYNVSEAKDFSTKIVVLLADIKKSARQKRLEELSSRYSKYLANGNIHVITVPPKVYPPLHGLSKTLHDTEERMFWRSKQAIDFAFLMQYCKSFSPYYLQLEDDVIATRDYDVYMRRYMEEKEGTFWFNLDFSNLGFIGKLYRSETLENQARFFRLFYTEMPVDLLLSAYRTMLGNDVIETTYFRNLFLHIGYESSSLSR
;
A
#
# COMPACT_ATOMS: atom_id res chain seq x y z
N MET A 1 -6.83 6.65 -36.57
CA MET A 1 -6.91 7.45 -35.34
C MET A 1 -8.33 7.55 -34.79
N ASN A 2 -9.36 7.71 -35.64
CA ASN A 2 -10.77 7.80 -35.20
C ASN A 2 -11.28 6.54 -34.45
N ASP A 3 -10.94 5.33 -34.90
CA ASP A 3 -11.40 4.10 -34.23
C ASP A 3 -10.83 3.91 -32.81
N ALA A 4 -9.55 4.29 -32.61
CA ALA A 4 -8.91 4.19 -31.29
C ALA A 4 -9.49 5.18 -30.26
N ILE A 5 -9.95 6.35 -30.73
CA ILE A 5 -10.64 7.34 -29.87
C ILE A 5 -12.04 6.83 -29.51
N ASN A 6 -12.75 6.22 -30.47
CA ASN A 6 -14.07 5.63 -30.21
C ASN A 6 -14.00 4.45 -29.23
N ASP A 7 -13.01 3.58 -29.35
CA ASP A 7 -12.84 2.41 -28.48
C ASP A 7 -12.50 2.78 -27.02
N ALA A 8 -11.73 3.85 -26.79
CA ALA A 8 -11.47 4.37 -25.46
C ALA A 8 -12.75 4.91 -24.80
N THR A 9 -13.58 5.62 -25.56
CA THR A 9 -14.86 6.15 -25.10
C THR A 9 -15.86 5.02 -24.80
N MET A 10 -15.91 3.99 -25.65
CA MET A 10 -16.72 2.77 -25.47
C MET A 10 -16.30 2.00 -24.21
N LYS A 11 -14.98 1.88 -23.97
CA LYS A 11 -14.43 1.28 -22.74
C LYS A 11 -14.91 2.03 -21.51
N ASP A 12 -14.76 3.35 -21.49
CA ASP A 12 -15.17 4.17 -20.33
C ASP A 12 -16.67 4.07 -20.09
N TYR A 13 -17.48 4.03 -21.17
CA TYR A 13 -18.92 3.81 -21.08
C TYR A 13 -19.28 2.43 -20.50
N LEU A 14 -18.62 1.36 -20.97
CA LEU A 14 -18.83 0.00 -20.48
C LEU A 14 -18.45 -0.13 -19.01
N ILE A 15 -17.28 0.40 -18.61
CA ILE A 15 -16.85 0.45 -17.21
C ILE A 15 -17.89 1.20 -16.37
N SER A 16 -18.26 2.41 -16.76
CA SER A 16 -19.26 3.22 -16.05
C SER A 16 -20.60 2.49 -15.91
N SER A 17 -21.02 1.79 -16.95
CA SER A 17 -22.28 1.02 -16.96
C SER A 17 -22.22 -0.17 -16.00
N LEU A 18 -21.12 -0.93 -16.02
CA LEU A 18 -20.89 -2.04 -15.10
C LEU A 18 -20.83 -1.57 -13.65
N GLU A 19 -20.23 -0.40 -13.40
CA GLU A 19 -20.21 0.23 -12.08
C GLU A 19 -21.62 0.61 -11.62
N ILE A 20 -22.41 1.27 -12.48
CA ILE A 20 -23.79 1.64 -12.18
C ILE A 20 -24.63 0.41 -11.86
N LEU A 21 -24.48 -0.67 -12.64
CA LEU A 21 -25.18 -1.94 -12.41
C LEU A 21 -24.77 -2.61 -11.10
N GLU A 22 -23.48 -2.64 -10.78
CA GLU A 22 -22.98 -3.21 -9.53
C GLU A 22 -23.44 -2.38 -8.31
N ILE A 23 -23.55 -1.05 -8.46
CA ILE A 23 -24.07 -0.14 -7.44
C ILE A 23 -25.56 -0.35 -7.21
N LYS A 24 -26.36 -0.33 -8.29
CA LYS A 24 -27.82 -0.38 -8.22
C LYS A 24 -28.33 -1.78 -7.85
N TYR A 25 -27.67 -2.81 -8.37
CA TYR A 25 -28.02 -4.22 -8.16
C TYR A 25 -26.82 -5.00 -7.64
N PRO A 26 -26.48 -4.83 -6.36
CA PRO A 26 -25.27 -5.42 -5.85
C PRO A 26 -25.47 -6.97 -5.77
N ASN A 27 -24.49 -7.75 -6.23
CA ASN A 27 -24.57 -9.20 -6.55
C ASN A 27 -25.42 -9.57 -7.78
N CYS A 28 -25.64 -8.65 -8.72
CA CYS A 28 -26.26 -9.03 -9.98
C CYS A 28 -25.40 -10.05 -10.73
N ALA A 29 -26.09 -10.96 -11.43
CA ALA A 29 -25.50 -11.70 -12.52
C ALA A 29 -25.21 -10.69 -13.63
N ILE A 30 -23.95 -10.59 -14.03
CA ILE A 30 -23.54 -9.77 -15.17
C ILE A 30 -23.26 -10.73 -16.31
N VAL A 31 -23.92 -10.49 -17.43
CA VAL A 31 -23.61 -11.10 -18.72
C VAL A 31 -23.28 -9.96 -19.66
N LEU A 32 -22.03 -9.90 -20.07
CA LEU A 32 -21.54 -8.96 -21.06
C LEU A 32 -21.27 -9.76 -22.33
N ALA A 33 -22.08 -9.55 -23.37
CA ALA A 33 -21.97 -10.26 -24.64
C ALA A 33 -21.87 -9.25 -25.79
N GLY A 34 -21.16 -9.60 -26.85
CA GLY A 34 -21.04 -8.77 -28.04
C GLY A 34 -19.88 -9.19 -28.94
N ASP A 35 -19.72 -8.46 -30.04
CA ASP A 35 -18.57 -8.57 -30.93
C ASP A 35 -17.41 -7.75 -30.36
N PHE A 36 -16.37 -8.43 -29.88
CA PHE A 36 -15.15 -7.82 -29.37
C PHE A 36 -14.05 -7.91 -30.41
N ASN A 37 -14.06 -6.94 -31.32
CA ASN A 37 -13.01 -6.70 -32.30
C ASN A 37 -11.61 -6.48 -31.64
N LYS A 38 -10.55 -6.67 -32.44
CA LYS A 38 -9.14 -6.76 -31.98
C LYS A 38 -8.65 -5.57 -31.15
N THR A 39 -9.24 -4.39 -31.29
CA THR A 39 -8.85 -3.16 -30.60
C THR A 39 -9.54 -2.99 -29.25
N LEU A 40 -10.82 -3.37 -29.14
CA LEU A 40 -11.62 -3.19 -27.92
C LEU A 40 -11.30 -4.25 -26.84
N PHE A 41 -11.01 -5.50 -27.23
CA PHE A 41 -10.76 -6.57 -26.26
C PHE A 41 -9.53 -6.33 -25.34
N PRO A 42 -8.34 -5.95 -25.86
CA PRO A 42 -7.19 -5.60 -25.00
C PRO A 42 -7.48 -4.43 -24.06
N LEU A 43 -8.28 -3.45 -24.53
CA LEU A 43 -8.66 -2.26 -23.76
C LEU A 43 -9.59 -2.58 -22.58
N LEU A 44 -10.47 -3.58 -22.74
CA LEU A 44 -11.42 -4.05 -21.72
C LEU A 44 -10.85 -5.13 -20.79
N GLN A 45 -9.69 -5.71 -21.08
CA GLN A 45 -9.15 -6.83 -20.31
C GLN A 45 -8.90 -6.47 -18.83
N SER A 46 -8.51 -5.22 -18.54
CA SER A 46 -8.40 -4.73 -17.17
C SER A 46 -9.77 -4.58 -16.49
N ALA A 47 -10.76 -4.02 -17.20
CA ALA A 47 -12.13 -3.86 -16.69
C ALA A 47 -12.79 -5.22 -16.38
N VAL A 48 -12.71 -6.17 -17.31
CA VAL A 48 -13.23 -7.55 -17.17
C VAL A 48 -12.63 -8.23 -15.93
N LYS A 49 -11.33 -8.07 -15.67
CA LYS A 49 -10.66 -8.58 -14.45
C LYS A 49 -11.18 -7.89 -13.18
N VAL A 50 -11.39 -6.58 -13.22
CA VAL A 50 -11.86 -5.75 -12.09
C VAL A 50 -13.29 -6.12 -11.66
N PHE A 51 -14.16 -6.52 -12.60
CA PHE A 51 -15.54 -6.99 -12.34
C PHE A 51 -15.67 -8.51 -12.20
N GLN A 52 -14.55 -9.26 -12.24
CA GLN A 52 -14.51 -10.73 -12.19
C GLN A 52 -15.34 -11.41 -13.29
N LEU A 53 -15.48 -10.78 -14.44
CA LEU A 53 -16.13 -11.38 -15.60
C LEU A 53 -15.13 -12.33 -16.27
N LYS A 54 -15.55 -13.56 -16.56
CA LYS A 54 -14.71 -14.55 -17.25
C LYS A 54 -15.28 -14.85 -18.62
N PRO A 55 -14.44 -14.99 -19.67
CA PRO A 55 -14.91 -15.43 -20.97
C PRO A 55 -15.46 -16.86 -20.85
N VAL A 56 -16.53 -17.12 -21.56
CA VAL A 56 -17.15 -18.44 -21.62
C VAL A 56 -16.87 -19.13 -22.95
N VAL A 57 -16.76 -18.37 -24.04
CA VAL A 57 -16.58 -18.87 -25.42
C VAL A 57 -15.11 -19.16 -25.69
N ASP A 58 -14.80 -20.39 -26.10
CA ASP A 58 -13.45 -20.91 -26.34
C ASP A 58 -13.24 -21.44 -27.77
N PHE A 59 -14.24 -21.32 -28.65
CA PHE A 59 -14.20 -21.75 -30.05
C PHE A 59 -14.29 -20.57 -31.03
N PRO A 60 -13.85 -20.71 -32.29
CA PRO A 60 -14.02 -19.68 -33.32
C PRO A 60 -15.50 -19.41 -33.63
N THR A 61 -15.86 -18.14 -33.78
CA THR A 61 -17.24 -17.72 -34.10
C THR A 61 -17.35 -17.13 -35.50
N ARG A 62 -16.22 -16.80 -36.16
CA ARG A 62 -16.16 -16.37 -37.56
C ARG A 62 -14.85 -16.83 -38.19
N GLY A 63 -14.90 -17.79 -39.12
CA GLY A 63 -13.69 -18.45 -39.64
C GLY A 63 -12.86 -19.04 -38.49
N ASP A 64 -11.56 -18.73 -38.43
CA ASP A 64 -10.65 -19.18 -37.36
C ASP A 64 -10.57 -18.20 -36.17
N ARG A 65 -11.49 -17.24 -36.04
CA ARG A 65 -11.45 -16.18 -35.02
C ARG A 65 -12.63 -16.26 -34.06
N THR A 66 -12.36 -16.06 -32.77
CA THR A 66 -13.39 -15.89 -31.72
C THR A 66 -13.66 -14.41 -31.49
N LEU A 67 -14.65 -13.85 -32.18
CA LEU A 67 -15.00 -12.43 -32.09
C LEU A 67 -16.17 -12.21 -31.12
N ASP A 68 -17.12 -13.13 -31.09
CA ASP A 68 -18.31 -13.05 -30.26
C ASP A 68 -18.01 -13.65 -28.88
N GLN A 69 -17.71 -12.78 -27.92
CA GLN A 69 -17.38 -13.21 -26.56
C GLN A 69 -18.56 -13.01 -25.62
N ILE A 70 -18.70 -13.93 -24.68
CA ILE A 70 -19.62 -13.81 -23.55
C ILE A 70 -18.78 -13.82 -22.28
N PHE A 71 -18.83 -12.73 -21.52
CA PHE A 71 -18.21 -12.61 -20.21
C PHE A 71 -19.26 -12.64 -19.09
N THR A 72 -19.03 -13.45 -18.07
CA THR A 72 -19.90 -13.46 -16.88
C THR A 72 -19.16 -13.67 -15.57
N ASN A 73 -19.70 -13.12 -14.49
CA ASN A 73 -19.24 -13.37 -13.11
C ASN A 73 -19.82 -14.66 -12.50
N LEU A 74 -20.61 -15.44 -13.26
CA LEU A 74 -21.32 -16.63 -12.79
C LEU A 74 -21.10 -17.86 -13.70
N THR A 75 -19.89 -18.05 -14.24
CA THR A 75 -19.58 -19.15 -15.18
C THR A 75 -20.00 -20.52 -14.68
N GLU A 76 -19.88 -20.78 -13.37
CA GLU A 76 -20.27 -22.05 -12.75
C GLU A 76 -21.78 -22.38 -12.79
N TYR A 77 -22.63 -21.38 -13.04
CA TYR A 77 -24.08 -21.55 -13.13
C TYR A 77 -24.57 -21.78 -14.57
N PHE A 78 -23.67 -21.74 -15.55
CA PHE A 78 -23.98 -21.99 -16.94
C PHE A 78 -23.33 -23.30 -17.42
N SER A 79 -23.93 -23.89 -18.44
CA SER A 79 -23.37 -25.03 -19.19
C SER A 79 -22.19 -24.56 -20.06
N SER A 80 -21.39 -25.52 -20.54
CA SER A 80 -20.40 -25.23 -21.57
C SER A 80 -21.10 -24.66 -22.81
N PRO A 81 -20.56 -23.59 -23.43
CA PRO A 81 -21.18 -23.01 -24.61
C PRO A 81 -21.09 -23.99 -25.78
N CYS A 82 -22.09 -23.94 -26.67
CA CYS A 82 -22.05 -24.68 -27.93
C CYS A 82 -22.19 -23.73 -29.12
N SER A 83 -21.52 -24.09 -30.20
CA SER A 83 -21.68 -23.43 -31.49
C SER A 83 -22.88 -24.02 -32.23
N LEU A 84 -23.71 -23.15 -32.78
CA LEU A 84 -24.85 -23.45 -33.64
C LEU A 84 -24.67 -22.76 -35.00
N PRO A 85 -25.36 -23.21 -36.07
CA PRO A 85 -25.30 -22.58 -37.37
C PRO A 85 -25.59 -21.07 -37.33
N ALA A 86 -25.06 -20.34 -38.31
CA ALA A 86 -25.29 -18.91 -38.43
C ALA A 86 -26.79 -18.59 -38.58
N PHE A 87 -27.23 -17.51 -37.95
CA PHE A 87 -28.62 -17.09 -38.02
C PHE A 87 -28.87 -16.25 -39.28
N GLY A 88 -29.70 -16.76 -40.19
CA GLY A 88 -30.06 -16.06 -41.43
C GLY A 88 -28.86 -15.87 -42.38
N LEU A 89 -28.57 -14.60 -42.74
CA LEU A 89 -27.48 -14.22 -43.64
C LEU A 89 -26.17 -13.84 -42.91
N SER A 90 -26.08 -14.10 -41.60
CA SER A 90 -24.86 -13.80 -40.83
C SER A 90 -23.70 -14.71 -41.25
N ASP A 91 -22.48 -14.17 -41.26
CA ASP A 91 -21.24 -14.94 -41.42
C ASP A 91 -20.63 -15.36 -40.07
N HIS A 92 -21.32 -15.09 -38.95
CA HIS A 92 -20.94 -15.52 -37.60
C HIS A 92 -21.77 -16.74 -37.16
N GLN A 93 -21.13 -17.68 -36.46
CA GLN A 93 -21.78 -18.80 -35.79
C GLN A 93 -22.57 -18.33 -34.57
N THR A 94 -23.71 -18.97 -34.32
CA THR A 94 -24.56 -18.65 -33.16
C THR A 94 -24.00 -19.32 -31.90
N ILE A 95 -23.87 -18.58 -30.80
CA ILE A 95 -23.44 -19.14 -29.51
C ILE A 95 -24.66 -19.43 -28.64
N PHE A 96 -24.79 -20.65 -28.15
CA PHE A 96 -25.83 -21.04 -27.20
C PHE A 96 -25.23 -21.43 -25.84
N ILE A 97 -25.87 -20.94 -24.77
CA ILE A 97 -25.50 -21.25 -23.39
C ILE A 97 -26.76 -21.38 -22.53
N SER A 98 -26.85 -22.44 -21.71
CA SER A 98 -28.00 -22.71 -20.84
C SER A 98 -27.63 -22.74 -19.36
N ALA A 99 -28.60 -22.51 -18.47
CA ALA A 99 -28.38 -22.56 -17.01
C ALA A 99 -28.22 -24.01 -16.50
N ARG A 100 -27.26 -24.24 -15.60
CA ARG A 100 -27.00 -25.55 -14.99
C ARG A 100 -28.04 -25.86 -13.91
N ILE A 101 -28.59 -27.09 -13.91
CA ILE A 101 -29.53 -27.57 -12.88
C ILE A 101 -28.79 -27.64 -11.53
N ARG A 102 -29.35 -27.03 -10.48
CA ARG A 102 -28.75 -27.03 -9.13
C ARG A 102 -28.90 -28.39 -8.45
N ASP A 103 -27.80 -28.95 -7.98
CA ASP A 103 -27.82 -30.07 -7.04
C ASP A 103 -28.56 -29.69 -5.75
N LYS A 104 -29.27 -30.66 -5.16
CA LYS A 104 -29.94 -30.48 -3.86
C LYS A 104 -28.90 -30.09 -2.80
N THR A 105 -29.08 -28.95 -2.15
CA THR A 105 -28.22 -28.52 -1.04
C THR A 105 -28.22 -29.55 0.08
N SER A 106 -27.03 -29.92 0.56
CA SER A 106 -26.85 -30.84 1.69
C SER A 106 -27.58 -30.35 2.94
N LYS A 107 -28.12 -31.30 3.73
CA LYS A 107 -28.83 -31.01 4.97
C LYS A 107 -27.91 -30.24 5.95
N PRO A 108 -28.45 -29.30 6.76
CA PRO A 108 -27.65 -28.51 7.69
C PRO A 108 -26.99 -29.40 8.75
N LYS A 109 -25.65 -29.34 8.84
CA LYS A 109 -24.85 -30.07 9.83
C LYS A 109 -25.06 -29.47 11.24
N ARG A 110 -25.25 -30.35 12.23
CA ARG A 110 -25.39 -30.01 13.65
C ARG A 110 -24.05 -30.29 14.34
N LYS A 111 -23.56 -29.36 15.15
CA LYS A 111 -22.31 -29.50 15.92
C LYS A 111 -22.59 -29.40 17.42
N LEU A 112 -22.01 -30.30 18.19
CA LEU A 112 -21.96 -30.21 19.65
C LEU A 112 -20.67 -29.46 20.03
N ILE A 113 -20.76 -28.47 20.91
CA ILE A 113 -19.61 -27.72 21.43
C ILE A 113 -19.62 -27.81 22.95
N MET A 114 -18.46 -28.08 23.53
CA MET A 114 -18.24 -28.08 24.98
C MET A 114 -17.84 -26.67 25.45
N THR A 115 -18.48 -26.15 26.50
CA THR A 115 -18.22 -24.81 27.06
C THR A 115 -18.39 -24.79 28.58
N ARG A 116 -17.70 -23.87 29.27
CA ARG A 116 -17.90 -23.57 30.70
C ARG A 116 -18.75 -22.33 30.87
N ASP A 117 -19.46 -22.23 32.00
CA ASP A 117 -20.20 -21.03 32.40
C ASP A 117 -19.24 -19.93 32.87
N LYS A 118 -19.02 -18.94 32.02
CA LYS A 118 -18.09 -17.81 32.25
C LYS A 118 -18.80 -16.54 32.75
N ARG A 119 -19.92 -16.67 33.46
CA ARG A 119 -20.57 -15.51 34.11
C ARG A 119 -19.62 -14.83 35.10
N PRO A 120 -19.67 -13.49 35.26
CA PRO A 120 -18.78 -12.77 36.16
C PRO A 120 -18.76 -13.30 37.60
N SER A 121 -19.92 -13.75 38.11
CA SER A 121 -20.03 -14.36 39.44
C SER A 121 -19.22 -15.64 39.58
N LYS A 122 -19.28 -16.54 38.58
CA LYS A 122 -18.50 -17.79 38.54
C LYS A 122 -17.00 -17.52 38.39
N ILE A 123 -16.62 -16.53 37.59
CA ILE A 123 -15.21 -16.10 37.48
C ILE A 123 -14.71 -15.56 38.83
N ALA A 124 -15.49 -14.73 39.52
CA ALA A 124 -15.12 -14.23 40.84
C ALA A 124 -14.97 -15.35 41.88
N SER A 125 -15.84 -16.37 41.84
CA SER A 125 -15.70 -17.56 42.69
C SER A 125 -14.39 -18.32 42.46
N VAL A 126 -13.96 -18.48 41.21
CA VAL A 126 -12.64 -19.07 40.89
C VAL A 126 -11.52 -18.22 41.48
N GLY A 127 -11.62 -16.90 41.38
CA GLY A 127 -10.64 -15.98 41.98
C GLY A 127 -10.53 -16.14 43.51
N ARG A 128 -11.66 -16.19 44.22
CA ARG A 128 -11.69 -16.41 45.67
C ARG A 128 -11.08 -17.76 46.06
N PHE A 129 -11.37 -18.80 45.29
CA PHE A 129 -10.77 -20.12 45.49
C PHE A 129 -9.24 -20.05 45.37
N LEU A 130 -8.71 -19.48 44.28
CA LEU A 130 -7.26 -19.39 44.06
C LEU A 130 -6.54 -18.51 45.09
N GLN A 131 -7.21 -17.52 45.68
CA GLN A 131 -6.67 -16.69 46.76
C GLN A 131 -6.54 -17.44 48.10
N GLN A 132 -7.37 -18.46 48.32
CA GLN A 132 -7.36 -19.25 49.55
C GLN A 132 -6.37 -20.41 49.51
N VAL A 133 -5.76 -20.67 48.34
CA VAL A 133 -4.77 -21.74 48.20
C VAL A 133 -3.45 -21.30 48.87
N PRO A 134 -2.91 -22.08 49.83
CA PRO A 134 -1.65 -21.76 50.50
C PRO A 134 -0.46 -22.15 49.60
N TRP A 135 -0.20 -21.37 48.55
CA TRP A 135 0.82 -21.68 47.54
C TRP A 135 2.23 -21.88 48.13
N SER A 136 2.60 -21.10 49.15
CA SER A 136 3.89 -21.21 49.84
C SER A 136 4.08 -22.56 50.55
N ASP A 137 3.02 -23.11 51.10
CA ASP A 137 3.08 -24.33 51.93
C ASP A 137 3.06 -25.58 51.04
N LEU A 138 2.49 -25.45 49.83
CA LEU A 138 2.42 -26.51 48.84
C LEU A 138 3.73 -26.70 48.07
N PHE A 139 4.57 -25.66 47.99
CA PHE A 139 5.82 -25.66 47.23
C PHE A 139 7.01 -25.80 48.17
N SER A 140 7.55 -27.00 48.27
CA SER A 140 8.78 -27.29 49.00
C SER A 140 10.02 -27.01 48.14
N PRO A 141 11.13 -26.51 48.72
CA PRO A 141 12.40 -26.36 48.00
C PRO A 141 12.96 -27.66 47.43
N ALA A 142 12.59 -28.82 47.98
CA ALA A 142 13.05 -30.13 47.52
C ALA A 142 12.28 -30.69 46.31
N GLN A 143 11.13 -30.09 45.97
CA GLN A 143 10.31 -30.52 44.84
C GLN A 143 10.91 -30.05 43.51
N SER A 144 10.78 -30.89 42.49
CA SER A 144 11.23 -30.53 41.14
C SER A 144 10.28 -29.51 40.48
N SER A 145 10.76 -28.89 39.41
CA SER A 145 9.92 -28.01 38.60
C SER A 145 8.69 -28.72 37.99
N GLU A 146 8.79 -30.02 37.72
CA GLU A 146 7.68 -30.87 37.25
C GLU A 146 6.62 -31.06 38.33
N ASP A 147 7.04 -31.41 39.55
CA ASP A 147 6.11 -31.64 40.67
C ASP A 147 5.31 -30.38 41.00
N LYS A 148 5.99 -29.24 41.11
CA LYS A 148 5.35 -27.94 41.38
C LYS A 148 4.37 -27.55 40.27
N LEU A 149 4.70 -27.82 39.00
CA LEU A 149 3.82 -27.57 37.86
C LEU A 149 2.56 -28.45 37.91
N ASN A 150 2.70 -29.73 38.26
CA ASN A 150 1.58 -30.66 38.37
C ASN A 150 0.63 -30.22 39.49
N ILE A 151 1.15 -29.87 40.67
CA ILE A 151 0.36 -29.30 41.78
C ILE A 151 -0.42 -28.05 41.34
N LEU A 152 0.26 -27.09 40.70
CA LEU A 152 -0.38 -25.88 40.18
C LEU A 152 -1.54 -26.20 39.22
N THR A 153 -1.27 -27.10 38.27
CA THR A 153 -2.20 -27.45 37.20
C THR A 153 -3.41 -28.18 37.75
N ASP A 154 -3.21 -29.12 38.68
CA ASP A 154 -4.27 -29.91 39.31
C ASP A 154 -5.19 -29.03 40.18
N ILE A 155 -4.62 -28.11 40.96
CA ILE A 155 -5.41 -27.18 41.78
C ILE A 155 -6.27 -26.27 40.90
N ILE A 156 -5.71 -25.74 39.82
CA ILE A 156 -6.46 -24.90 38.89
C ILE A 156 -7.57 -25.72 38.21
N HIS A 157 -7.29 -26.93 37.74
CA HIS A 157 -8.30 -27.79 37.12
C HIS A 157 -9.39 -28.19 38.10
N PHE A 158 -9.03 -28.52 39.34
CA PHE A 158 -9.97 -28.82 40.42
C PHE A 158 -10.91 -27.63 40.66
N GLY A 159 -10.36 -26.42 40.85
CA GLY A 159 -11.15 -25.21 41.03
C GLY A 159 -12.09 -24.94 39.84
N LEU A 160 -11.60 -25.11 38.61
CA LEU A 160 -12.42 -24.92 37.41
C LEU A 160 -13.53 -25.98 37.29
N ASN A 161 -13.23 -27.25 37.51
CA ASN A 161 -14.19 -28.36 37.38
C ASN A 161 -15.27 -28.31 38.45
N THR A 162 -14.91 -27.94 39.67
CA THR A 162 -15.85 -27.81 40.79
C THR A 162 -16.74 -26.58 40.64
N ILE A 163 -16.17 -25.41 40.29
CA ILE A 163 -16.93 -24.15 40.28
C ILE A 163 -17.71 -23.95 38.97
N MET A 164 -17.11 -24.34 37.84
CA MET A 164 -17.64 -24.12 36.48
C MET A 164 -17.44 -25.33 35.57
N PRO A 165 -18.16 -26.44 35.80
CA PRO A 165 -18.03 -27.68 35.02
C PRO A 165 -18.30 -27.47 33.53
N VAL A 166 -17.71 -28.35 32.71
CA VAL A 166 -17.89 -28.32 31.26
C VAL A 166 -19.29 -28.83 30.90
N SER A 167 -19.99 -28.11 30.02
CA SER A 167 -21.33 -28.43 29.53
C SER A 167 -21.35 -28.50 28.00
N THR A 168 -22.15 -29.39 27.42
CA THR A 168 -22.28 -29.55 25.97
C THR A 168 -23.49 -28.79 25.45
N ILE A 169 -23.28 -27.87 24.52
CA ILE A 169 -24.34 -27.13 23.82
C ILE A 169 -24.43 -27.54 22.36
N LYS A 170 -25.66 -27.59 21.81
CA LYS A 170 -25.92 -27.94 20.42
C LYS A 170 -26.06 -26.68 19.55
N ILE A 171 -25.28 -26.61 18.47
CA ILE A 171 -25.24 -25.48 17.55
C ILE A 171 -25.49 -25.98 16.12
N HIS A 172 -26.24 -25.22 15.32
CA HIS A 172 -26.39 -25.48 13.89
C HIS A 172 -25.28 -24.74 13.13
N GLU A 173 -24.41 -25.47 12.43
CA GLU A 173 -23.22 -24.87 11.78
C GLU A 173 -23.55 -23.86 10.69
N SER A 174 -24.69 -24.04 10.03
CA SER A 174 -25.18 -23.15 8.97
C SER A 174 -25.90 -21.91 9.50
N ASP A 175 -26.27 -21.90 10.78
CA ASP A 175 -27.01 -20.77 11.34
C ASP A 175 -26.08 -19.57 11.48
N ARG A 176 -26.50 -18.48 10.85
CA ARG A 176 -25.83 -17.21 11.02
C ARG A 176 -26.02 -16.73 12.48
N PRO A 177 -25.06 -16.01 13.07
CA PRO A 177 -25.13 -15.57 14.47
C PRO A 177 -26.37 -14.74 14.85
N TRP A 178 -26.99 -14.08 13.88
CA TRP A 178 -28.22 -13.29 14.05
C TRP A 178 -29.51 -14.08 13.83
N MET A 179 -29.43 -15.40 13.59
CA MET A 179 -30.61 -16.26 13.42
C MET A 179 -31.26 -16.50 14.78
N ASN A 180 -32.49 -16.04 14.94
CA ASN A 180 -33.32 -16.32 16.11
C ASN A 180 -34.51 -17.23 15.75
N THR A 181 -35.20 -17.73 16.77
CA THR A 181 -36.34 -18.66 16.63
C THR A 181 -37.46 -18.08 15.77
N ASN A 182 -37.79 -16.80 15.95
CA ASN A 182 -38.82 -16.10 15.19
C ASN A 182 -38.49 -16.06 13.68
N LEU A 183 -37.26 -15.69 13.30
CA LEU A 183 -36.83 -15.67 11.90
C LEU A 183 -36.87 -17.07 11.27
N LYS A 184 -36.47 -18.11 12.01
CA LYS A 184 -36.55 -19.51 11.54
C LYS A 184 -37.99 -19.94 11.26
N GLN A 185 -38.93 -19.56 12.12
CA GLN A 185 -40.36 -19.81 11.92
C GLN A 185 -40.89 -19.10 10.67
N LEU A 186 -40.52 -17.84 10.44
CA LEU A 186 -40.91 -17.10 9.23
C LEU A 186 -40.38 -17.75 7.94
N ILE A 187 -39.12 -18.21 7.96
CA ILE A 187 -38.52 -18.94 6.82
C ILE A 187 -39.28 -20.24 6.55
N SER A 188 -39.63 -20.99 7.61
CA SER A 188 -40.42 -22.22 7.50
C SER A 188 -41.79 -21.96 6.87
N ARG A 189 -42.51 -20.92 7.33
CA ARG A 189 -43.81 -20.53 6.75
C ARG A 189 -43.69 -20.14 5.28
N ARG A 190 -42.65 -19.38 4.91
CA ARG A 190 -42.37 -19.02 3.50
C ARG A 190 -42.12 -20.28 2.65
N GLN A 191 -41.36 -21.23 3.17
CA GLN A 191 -41.05 -22.47 2.44
C GLN A 191 -42.29 -23.36 2.26
N LYS A 192 -43.19 -23.39 3.26
CA LYS A 192 -44.50 -24.04 3.14
C LYS A 192 -45.38 -23.37 2.07
N ALA A 193 -45.41 -22.03 2.02
CA ALA A 193 -46.16 -21.31 0.98
C ALA A 193 -45.60 -21.55 -0.44
N PHE A 194 -44.28 -21.68 -0.58
CA PHE A 194 -43.64 -22.03 -1.86
C PHE A 194 -43.98 -23.46 -2.30
N THR A 195 -43.87 -24.42 -1.38
CA THR A 195 -44.13 -25.85 -1.67
C THR A 195 -45.61 -26.15 -1.92
N SER A 196 -46.51 -25.35 -1.35
CA SER A 196 -47.96 -25.45 -1.59
C SER A 196 -48.45 -24.68 -2.83
N GLY A 197 -47.55 -24.05 -3.61
CA GLY A 197 -47.92 -23.32 -4.83
C GLY A 197 -48.63 -21.97 -4.60
N ASN A 198 -48.77 -21.51 -3.35
CA ASN A 198 -49.45 -20.25 -3.02
C ASN A 198 -48.54 -19.04 -3.26
N ASN A 199 -48.49 -18.58 -4.52
CA ASN A 199 -47.62 -17.49 -4.97
C ASN A 199 -47.88 -16.13 -4.29
N PRO A 200 -49.13 -15.68 -4.04
CA PRO A 200 -49.40 -14.45 -3.30
C PRO A 200 -48.85 -14.49 -1.86
N LEU A 201 -49.14 -15.57 -1.12
CA LEU A 201 -48.66 -15.75 0.25
C LEU A 201 -47.13 -15.87 0.29
N TYR A 202 -46.53 -16.56 -0.69
CA TYR A 202 -45.08 -16.63 -0.83
C TYR A 202 -44.45 -15.25 -1.01
N LYS A 203 -44.99 -14.38 -1.87
CA LYS A 203 -44.47 -13.02 -2.09
C LYS A 203 -44.53 -12.19 -0.80
N ILE A 204 -45.64 -12.25 -0.05
CA ILE A 204 -45.80 -11.57 1.24
C ILE A 204 -44.78 -12.09 2.26
N LEU A 205 -44.69 -13.41 2.43
CA LEU A 205 -43.78 -14.04 3.38
C LEU A 205 -42.31 -13.84 3.00
N ARG A 206 -41.98 -13.82 1.70
CA ARG A 206 -40.64 -13.48 1.20
C ARG A 206 -40.23 -12.07 1.64
N ASN A 207 -41.12 -11.09 1.50
CA ASN A 207 -40.86 -9.72 1.91
C ASN A 207 -40.73 -9.60 3.44
N LYS A 208 -41.60 -10.27 4.21
CA LYS A 208 -41.50 -10.33 5.68
C LYS A 208 -40.19 -10.99 6.15
N VAL A 209 -39.78 -12.10 5.55
CA VAL A 209 -38.50 -12.76 5.82
C VAL A 209 -37.33 -11.83 5.51
N ASN A 210 -37.35 -11.14 4.37
CA ASN A 210 -36.29 -10.19 4.01
C ASN A 210 -36.18 -9.05 5.02
N GLN A 211 -37.31 -8.49 5.46
CA GLN A 211 -37.34 -7.42 6.47
C GLN A 211 -36.86 -7.92 7.84
N ALA A 212 -37.31 -9.10 8.27
CA ALA A 212 -36.87 -9.73 9.51
C ALA A 212 -35.37 -10.06 9.49
N CYS A 213 -34.83 -10.59 8.38
CA CYS A 213 -33.41 -10.80 8.20
C CYS A 213 -32.61 -9.49 8.36
N LYS A 214 -33.07 -8.39 7.74
CA LYS A 214 -32.43 -7.07 7.88
C LYS A 214 -32.45 -6.59 9.34
N ARG A 215 -33.59 -6.69 10.02
CA ARG A 215 -33.75 -6.30 11.44
C ARG A 215 -32.84 -7.11 12.38
N CYS A 216 -32.84 -8.44 12.24
CA CYS A 216 -32.00 -9.33 13.05
C CYS A 216 -30.51 -9.04 12.84
N ARG A 217 -30.06 -8.84 11.59
CA ARG A 217 -28.66 -8.45 11.29
C ARG A 217 -28.29 -7.11 11.91
N LYS A 218 -29.15 -6.10 11.77
CA LYS A 218 -28.92 -4.76 12.34
C LYS A 218 -28.84 -4.82 13.87
N SER A 219 -29.77 -5.51 14.52
CA SER A 219 -29.77 -5.69 15.98
C SER A 219 -28.54 -6.45 16.47
N TYR A 220 -28.13 -7.51 15.78
CA TYR A 220 -26.90 -8.23 16.09
C TYR A 220 -25.67 -7.33 16.00
N TYR A 221 -25.58 -6.52 14.94
CA TYR A 221 -24.48 -5.59 14.77
C TYR A 221 -24.43 -4.54 15.89
N VAL A 222 -25.56 -3.89 16.18
CA VAL A 222 -25.65 -2.87 17.23
C VAL A 222 -25.30 -3.43 18.61
N ASN A 223 -25.87 -4.58 18.97
CA ASN A 223 -25.77 -5.12 20.33
C ASN A 223 -24.45 -5.84 20.59
N LYS A 224 -23.85 -6.47 19.57
CA LYS A 224 -22.69 -7.35 19.76
C LYS A 224 -21.44 -6.92 19.01
N VAL A 225 -21.55 -6.10 17.96
CA VAL A 225 -20.42 -5.77 17.07
C VAL A 225 -19.97 -4.32 17.24
N LYS A 226 -20.90 -3.35 17.36
CA LYS A 226 -20.59 -1.91 17.40
C LYS A 226 -19.52 -1.55 18.45
N GLY A 227 -19.63 -2.09 19.67
CA GLY A 227 -18.64 -1.86 20.73
C GLY A 227 -17.35 -2.67 20.60
N LEU A 228 -17.32 -3.77 19.84
CA LEU A 228 -16.11 -4.57 19.68
C LEU A 228 -15.03 -3.84 18.88
N ARG A 229 -15.39 -2.85 18.06
CA ARG A 229 -14.43 -2.14 17.21
C ARG A 229 -13.35 -1.45 18.04
N ASP A 230 -13.76 -0.76 19.11
CA ASP A 230 -12.89 0.13 19.86
C ASP A 230 -12.09 -0.64 20.92
N PHE A 231 -12.63 -1.76 21.43
CA PHE A 231 -11.99 -2.55 22.49
C PHE A 231 -11.39 -3.89 22.04
N LYS A 232 -11.92 -4.51 20.97
CA LYS A 232 -11.50 -5.84 20.47
C LYS A 232 -11.59 -5.93 18.92
N PRO A 233 -10.74 -5.20 18.17
CA PRO A 233 -10.81 -5.11 16.70
C PRO A 233 -10.80 -6.46 15.97
N ARG A 234 -10.07 -7.45 16.51
CA ARG A 234 -10.01 -8.82 15.95
C ARG A 234 -11.36 -9.53 16.04
N ASP A 235 -12.04 -9.40 17.18
CA ASP A 235 -13.36 -10.01 17.39
C ASP A 235 -14.40 -9.29 16.53
N TRP A 236 -14.35 -7.95 16.48
CA TRP A 236 -15.14 -7.17 15.54
C TRP A 236 -14.99 -7.70 14.11
N TRP A 237 -13.76 -7.89 13.64
CA TRP A 237 -13.48 -8.41 12.31
C TRP A 237 -14.03 -9.83 12.07
N ARG A 238 -13.94 -10.70 13.08
CA ARG A 238 -14.52 -12.05 13.02
C ARG A 238 -16.03 -12.00 12.85
N GLU A 239 -16.71 -11.18 13.65
CA GLU A 239 -18.16 -11.02 13.60
C GLU A 239 -18.60 -10.41 12.26
N VAL A 240 -17.89 -9.40 11.77
CA VAL A 240 -18.08 -8.78 10.45
C VAL A 240 -17.96 -9.81 9.32
N LYS A 241 -16.93 -10.68 9.34
CA LYS A 241 -16.80 -11.77 8.35
C LYS A 241 -17.96 -12.76 8.38
N GLN A 242 -18.50 -13.04 9.57
CA GLN A 242 -19.69 -13.89 9.71
C GLN A 242 -20.92 -13.21 9.11
N ILE A 243 -21.04 -11.89 9.26
CA ILE A 243 -22.09 -11.04 8.65
C ILE A 243 -22.03 -11.06 7.13
N CYS A 244 -20.85 -10.89 6.53
CA CYS A 244 -20.71 -10.82 5.07
C CYS A 244 -20.94 -12.14 4.33
N GLY A 245 -21.11 -13.27 5.02
CA GLY A 245 -21.03 -14.56 4.34
C GLY A 245 -19.61 -14.99 3.96
N ALA A 246 -18.60 -14.15 4.23
CA ALA A 246 -17.19 -14.35 3.91
C ALA A 246 -16.52 -15.47 4.69
N SER A 247 -17.19 -15.96 5.74
CA SER A 247 -16.91 -17.27 6.31
C SER A 247 -17.15 -18.30 5.21
N LYS A 248 -16.16 -18.49 4.32
CA LYS A 248 -15.86 -19.84 3.83
C LYS A 248 -15.85 -20.69 5.09
N ILE A 249 -16.83 -21.60 5.15
CA ILE A 249 -16.80 -22.92 5.76
C ILE A 249 -15.93 -22.99 7.03
N PRO A 250 -16.51 -23.31 8.21
CA PRO A 250 -15.76 -23.42 9.46
C PRO A 250 -14.45 -24.17 9.19
N LYS A 251 -13.30 -23.51 9.36
CA LYS A 251 -11.94 -24.03 9.08
C LYS A 251 -11.94 -25.15 8.02
N ARG A 252 -11.82 -24.82 6.72
CA ARG A 252 -11.54 -25.76 5.59
C ARG A 252 -11.32 -27.18 6.12
N ASP A 253 -12.39 -27.99 6.21
CA ASP A 253 -12.26 -29.38 6.65
C ASP A 253 -11.20 -29.96 5.71
N LEU A 254 -10.04 -30.37 6.25
CA LEU A 254 -8.89 -30.74 5.42
C LEU A 254 -9.28 -31.78 4.38
N THR A 255 -10.20 -32.66 4.77
CA THR A 255 -10.92 -33.64 3.95
C THR A 255 -11.51 -33.08 2.65
N SER A 256 -12.04 -31.86 2.66
CA SER A 256 -12.63 -31.21 1.48
C SER A 256 -11.60 -30.68 0.49
N LEU A 257 -10.32 -30.63 0.87
CA LEU A 257 -9.22 -30.19 0.03
C LEU A 257 -8.36 -31.36 -0.46
N LEU A 258 -8.60 -32.58 0.02
CA LEU A 258 -7.84 -33.76 -0.37
C LEU A 258 -8.11 -34.12 -1.82
N HIS A 259 -7.05 -34.44 -2.55
CA HIS A 259 -7.16 -35.13 -3.82
C HIS A 259 -7.86 -36.50 -3.61
N PRO A 260 -8.65 -37.02 -4.58
CA PRO A 260 -9.36 -38.30 -4.45
C PRO A 260 -8.51 -39.46 -3.91
N ASN A 261 -7.23 -39.52 -4.31
CA ASN A 261 -6.28 -40.57 -3.92
C ASN A 261 -5.79 -40.46 -2.45
N LEU A 262 -6.09 -39.37 -1.75
CA LEU A 262 -5.70 -39.13 -0.35
C LEU A 262 -6.90 -39.19 0.61
N VAL A 263 -8.09 -39.49 0.10
CA VAL A 263 -9.31 -39.54 0.91
C VAL A 263 -9.25 -40.78 1.82
N CYS A 264 -9.24 -40.53 3.12
CA CYS A 264 -9.33 -41.54 4.18
C CYS A 264 -10.25 -41.02 5.30
N ASP A 265 -10.52 -41.88 6.29
CA ASP A 265 -11.19 -41.47 7.52
C ASP A 265 -10.36 -40.44 8.30
N LYS A 266 -11.00 -39.73 9.24
CA LYS A 266 -10.39 -38.55 9.86
C LYS A 266 -9.31 -38.92 10.88
N GLU A 267 -9.44 -40.08 11.53
CA GLU A 267 -8.44 -40.66 12.41
C GLU A 267 -7.18 -41.02 11.62
N SER A 268 -7.30 -41.83 10.58
CA SER A 268 -6.19 -42.21 9.70
C SER A 268 -5.55 -40.99 9.02
N LEU A 269 -6.34 -39.98 8.65
CA LEU A 269 -5.81 -38.74 8.10
C LEU A 269 -4.93 -37.99 9.11
N ALA A 270 -5.34 -37.91 10.38
CA ALA A 270 -4.56 -37.26 11.41
C ALA A 270 -3.22 -38.00 11.60
N GLU A 271 -3.25 -39.33 11.63
CA GLU A 271 -2.06 -40.17 11.77
C GLU A 271 -1.12 -40.02 10.57
N ASN A 272 -1.63 -40.17 9.34
CA ASN A 272 -0.85 -39.99 8.11
C ASN A 272 -0.18 -38.61 8.02
N ILE A 273 -0.86 -37.55 8.45
CA ILE A 273 -0.26 -36.21 8.51
C ILE A 273 0.85 -36.15 9.57
N ASN A 274 0.62 -36.77 10.74
CA ASN A 274 1.60 -36.77 11.82
C ASN A 274 2.87 -37.52 11.42
N SER A 275 2.72 -38.76 10.91
CA SER A 275 3.84 -39.55 10.41
C SER A 275 4.58 -38.84 9.28
N ALA A 276 3.87 -38.19 8.35
CA ALA A 276 4.51 -37.41 7.28
C ALA A 276 5.36 -36.25 7.82
N PHE A 277 4.91 -35.55 8.87
CA PHE A 277 5.67 -34.47 9.48
C PHE A 277 6.89 -34.95 10.27
N VAL A 278 6.85 -36.13 10.88
CA VAL A 278 7.99 -36.69 11.64
C VAL A 278 8.97 -37.41 10.72
N ASN A 279 8.49 -38.19 9.74
CA ASN A 279 9.34 -39.03 8.87
C ASN A 279 10.41 -38.24 8.11
N ILE A 280 10.16 -36.97 7.79
CA ILE A 280 11.16 -36.09 7.17
C ILE A 280 12.37 -35.80 8.07
N MET A 281 12.23 -35.97 9.39
CA MET A 281 13.23 -35.69 10.41
C MET A 281 14.05 -36.94 10.78
N ASN A 282 13.64 -38.14 10.38
CA ASN A 282 14.28 -39.41 10.78
C ASN A 282 15.75 -39.54 10.34
N TYR A 283 16.21 -38.70 9.40
CA TYR A 283 17.61 -38.64 8.99
C TYR A 283 18.52 -37.93 10.00
N TYR A 284 17.94 -37.21 10.97
CA TYR A 284 18.68 -36.48 12.00
C TYR A 284 18.79 -37.32 13.27
N LEU A 285 19.95 -37.25 13.91
CA LEU A 285 20.19 -37.92 15.17
C LEU A 285 19.67 -37.04 16.33
N PRO A 286 18.80 -37.56 17.21
CA PRO A 286 18.40 -36.85 18.42
C PRO A 286 19.62 -36.48 19.28
N LEU A 287 19.48 -35.43 20.10
CA LEU A 287 20.50 -35.10 21.11
C LEU A 287 20.63 -36.25 22.13
N SER A 288 21.85 -36.77 22.30
CA SER A 288 22.16 -37.77 23.33
C SER A 288 21.95 -37.24 24.74
N ASP A 289 21.48 -38.08 25.67
CA ASP A 289 21.19 -37.65 27.05
C ASP A 289 22.42 -37.10 27.80
N CYS A 290 23.63 -37.53 27.41
CA CYS A 290 24.89 -37.13 28.02
C CYS A 290 25.41 -35.74 27.62
N ILE A 291 24.93 -35.13 26.53
CA ILE A 291 25.47 -33.84 26.08
C ILE A 291 25.07 -32.76 27.10
N ARG A 292 26.05 -32.13 27.75
CA ARG A 292 25.87 -30.96 28.61
C ARG A 292 27.07 -30.04 28.45
N VAL A 293 26.83 -28.74 28.56
CA VAL A 293 27.89 -27.74 28.64
C VAL A 293 28.29 -27.58 30.10
N GLU A 294 29.59 -27.58 30.39
CA GLU A 294 30.12 -27.35 31.74
C GLU A 294 29.71 -25.97 32.26
N VAL A 295 29.30 -25.90 33.52
CA VAL A 295 28.62 -24.74 34.13
C VAL A 295 29.57 -23.94 35.05
N ALA A 296 30.87 -23.93 34.77
CA ALA A 296 31.83 -23.24 35.65
C ALA A 296 31.50 -21.74 35.77
N ASP A 297 31.18 -21.30 36.99
CA ASP A 297 30.87 -19.92 37.39
C ASP A 297 29.66 -19.22 36.71
N ASP A 298 28.71 -19.98 36.14
CA ASP A 298 27.48 -19.40 35.55
C ASP A 298 26.29 -19.41 36.52
N ARG A 299 25.76 -18.22 36.84
CA ARG A 299 24.54 -18.10 37.66
C ARG A 299 23.29 -18.38 36.80
N PRO A 300 22.40 -19.28 37.25
CA PRO A 300 21.13 -19.55 36.58
C PRO A 300 20.29 -18.29 36.39
N ILE A 301 19.40 -18.34 35.39
CA ILE A 301 18.44 -17.29 35.15
C ILE A 301 17.46 -17.19 36.33
N PHE A 302 17.22 -15.97 36.80
CA PHE A 302 16.27 -15.69 37.88
C PHE A 302 15.19 -14.71 37.43
N VAL A 303 13.95 -14.98 37.81
CA VAL A 303 12.77 -14.16 37.51
C VAL A 303 12.04 -13.77 38.79
N THR A 304 11.51 -12.55 38.81
CA THR A 304 10.72 -12.06 39.95
C THR A 304 9.23 -12.27 39.71
N GLU A 305 8.45 -12.39 40.78
CA GLU A 305 6.99 -12.41 40.73
C GLU A 305 6.43 -11.27 39.86
N HIS A 306 6.91 -10.05 40.07
CA HIS A 306 6.46 -8.88 39.31
C HIS A 306 6.71 -9.04 37.80
N SER A 307 7.87 -9.59 37.40
CA SER A 307 8.18 -9.84 36.00
C SER A 307 7.25 -10.88 35.36
N VAL A 308 6.91 -11.94 36.13
CA VAL A 308 5.97 -12.98 35.71
C VAL A 308 4.56 -12.41 35.57
N ALA A 309 4.09 -11.63 36.56
CA ALA A 309 2.78 -10.98 36.51
C ALA A 309 2.60 -10.13 35.23
N ARG A 310 3.63 -9.36 34.85
CA ARG A 310 3.61 -8.57 33.60
C ARG A 310 3.43 -9.45 32.36
N LYS A 311 4.21 -10.54 32.24
CA LYS A 311 4.09 -11.48 31.10
C LYS A 311 2.71 -12.16 31.07
N LEU A 312 2.14 -12.50 32.23
CA LEU A 312 0.80 -13.10 32.32
C LEU A 312 -0.29 -12.11 31.90
N LEU A 313 -0.18 -10.84 32.28
CA LEU A 313 -1.12 -9.79 31.87
C LEU A 313 -1.10 -9.51 30.36
N GLU A 314 0.04 -9.74 29.69
CA GLU A 314 0.17 -9.62 28.23
C GLU A 314 -0.47 -10.79 27.47
N LEU A 315 -0.82 -11.90 28.14
CA LEU A 315 -1.40 -13.07 27.49
C LEU A 315 -2.70 -12.75 26.75
N ASN A 316 -2.90 -13.42 25.63
CA ASN A 316 -4.16 -13.35 24.90
C ASN A 316 -5.14 -14.39 25.45
N ALA A 317 -6.10 -13.92 26.25
CA ALA A 317 -7.15 -14.73 26.90
C ALA A 317 -8.00 -15.58 25.93
N SER A 318 -8.06 -15.22 24.64
CA SER A 318 -8.85 -15.93 23.63
C SER A 318 -8.11 -17.05 22.91
N ARG A 319 -6.79 -17.16 23.07
CA ARG A 319 -6.02 -18.26 22.49
C ARG A 319 -6.28 -19.54 23.28
N ALA A 320 -6.40 -20.66 22.57
CA ALA A 320 -6.51 -21.98 23.20
C ALA A 320 -5.19 -22.32 23.88
N SER A 321 -5.28 -22.93 25.06
CA SER A 321 -4.17 -23.62 25.70
C SER A 321 -4.28 -25.08 25.33
N ASP A 322 -3.22 -25.58 24.72
CA ASP A 322 -3.05 -26.94 24.24
C ASP A 322 -1.56 -27.24 24.45
N PRO A 323 -1.13 -28.43 24.92
CA PRO A 323 -1.93 -29.61 25.29
C PRO A 323 -2.40 -29.67 26.77
N ASP A 324 -1.86 -28.85 27.66
CA ASP A 324 -2.07 -28.87 29.14
C ASP A 324 -3.49 -28.48 29.61
N ASN A 325 -4.33 -28.01 28.68
CA ASN A 325 -5.69 -27.51 28.91
C ASN A 325 -5.79 -26.34 29.92
N LEU A 326 -4.69 -25.67 30.27
CA LEU A 326 -4.67 -24.60 31.28
C LEU A 326 -5.11 -23.26 30.67
N PRO A 327 -6.34 -22.76 30.88
CA PRO A 327 -6.88 -21.71 30.02
C PRO A 327 -6.19 -20.35 30.21
N ASN A 328 -5.73 -19.72 29.11
CA ASN A 328 -5.06 -18.40 29.15
C ASN A 328 -5.82 -17.29 29.88
N TRP A 329 -7.16 -17.33 29.86
CA TRP A 329 -7.97 -16.33 30.55
C TRP A 329 -7.83 -16.43 32.08
N VAL A 330 -7.57 -17.63 32.62
CA VAL A 330 -7.33 -17.85 34.06
C VAL A 330 -5.99 -17.22 34.43
N LEU A 331 -4.93 -17.58 33.69
CA LEU A 331 -3.58 -17.04 33.88
C LEU A 331 -3.55 -15.51 33.79
N LYS A 332 -4.26 -14.92 32.82
CA LYS A 332 -4.33 -13.46 32.65
C LYS A 332 -5.14 -12.77 33.74
N ASN A 333 -6.35 -13.27 34.05
CA ASN A 333 -7.25 -12.61 35.00
C ASN A 333 -6.74 -12.70 36.44
N PHE A 334 -6.05 -13.78 36.78
CA PHE A 334 -5.51 -14.02 38.12
C PHE A 334 -3.99 -13.90 38.14
N ALA A 335 -3.42 -13.11 37.23
CA ALA A 335 -1.98 -12.95 37.06
C ALA A 335 -1.27 -12.60 38.37
N TYR A 336 -1.82 -11.67 39.18
CA TYR A 336 -1.23 -11.29 40.47
C TYR A 336 -1.28 -12.38 41.54
N ILE A 337 -2.26 -13.28 41.48
CA ILE A 337 -2.36 -14.39 42.44
C ILE A 337 -1.41 -15.52 42.03
N LEU A 338 -1.34 -15.80 40.73
CA LEU A 338 -0.58 -16.93 40.18
C LEU A 338 0.90 -16.59 39.89
N ALA A 339 1.29 -15.32 39.94
CA ALA A 339 2.64 -14.90 39.59
C ALA A 339 3.70 -15.47 40.54
N ALA A 340 3.45 -15.49 41.85
CA ALA A 340 4.38 -16.02 42.85
C ALA A 340 4.65 -17.52 42.64
N PRO A 341 3.63 -18.41 42.61
CA PRO A 341 3.89 -19.84 42.38
C PRO A 341 4.50 -20.10 40.98
N ILE A 342 4.08 -19.38 39.94
CA ILE A 342 4.68 -19.55 38.61
C ILE A 342 6.15 -19.11 38.60
N ALA A 343 6.51 -18.04 39.30
CA ALA A 343 7.90 -17.60 39.42
C ALA A 343 8.77 -18.66 40.09
N ASP A 344 8.28 -19.30 41.16
CA ASP A 344 9.00 -20.39 41.83
C ASP A 344 9.21 -21.61 40.90
N ILE A 345 8.19 -22.02 40.15
CA ILE A 345 8.31 -23.09 39.13
C ILE A 345 9.38 -22.74 38.09
N LEU A 346 9.34 -21.51 37.55
CA LEU A 346 10.28 -21.05 36.53
C LEU A 346 11.71 -21.00 37.06
N ASN A 347 11.92 -20.43 38.25
CA ASN A 347 13.23 -20.36 38.89
C ASN A 347 13.79 -21.75 39.21
N THR A 348 12.93 -22.67 39.67
CA THR A 348 13.31 -24.08 39.88
C THR A 348 13.73 -24.73 38.57
N SER A 349 12.96 -24.54 37.48
CA SER A 349 13.27 -25.06 36.14
C SER A 349 14.59 -24.52 35.59
N PHE A 350 14.86 -23.22 35.76
CA PHE A 350 16.11 -22.60 35.31
C PHE A 350 17.31 -23.04 36.14
N LEU A 351 17.14 -23.22 37.46
CA LEU A 351 18.17 -23.73 38.35
C LEU A 351 18.54 -25.18 38.01
N GLU A 352 17.55 -26.03 37.80
CA GLU A 352 17.73 -27.43 37.41
C GLU A 352 18.25 -27.59 35.98
N CYS A 353 18.19 -26.53 35.16
CA CYS A 353 18.37 -26.58 33.71
C CYS A 353 17.46 -27.63 33.03
N LYS A 354 16.24 -27.81 33.57
CA LYS A 354 15.26 -28.81 33.11
C LYS A 354 13.94 -28.16 32.72
N VAL A 355 13.31 -28.68 31.68
CA VAL A 355 12.01 -28.28 31.17
C VAL A 355 10.99 -29.35 31.56
N PRO A 356 9.91 -28.98 32.27
CA PRO A 356 8.80 -29.89 32.56
C PRO A 356 8.33 -30.65 31.32
N ASP A 357 8.04 -31.94 31.46
CA ASP A 357 7.69 -32.83 30.36
C ASP A 357 6.41 -32.37 29.65
N ALA A 358 5.45 -31.87 30.42
CA ALA A 358 4.23 -31.28 29.89
C ALA A 358 4.51 -30.14 28.88
N TRP A 359 5.60 -29.36 29.07
CA TRP A 359 6.01 -28.25 28.20
C TRP A 359 6.68 -28.71 26.89
N LYS A 360 7.14 -29.96 26.83
CA LYS A 360 7.75 -30.57 25.64
C LYS A 360 6.72 -31.16 24.67
N LEU A 361 5.46 -31.25 25.08
CA LEU A 361 4.34 -31.73 24.26
C LEU A 361 3.74 -30.64 23.35
N ALA A 362 3.41 -30.99 22.10
CA ALA A 362 2.77 -30.07 21.15
C ALA A 362 1.58 -30.68 20.40
N ASN A 363 0.46 -29.96 20.36
CA ASN A 363 -0.64 -30.27 19.43
C ASN A 363 -0.40 -29.52 18.12
N VAL A 364 -0.15 -30.24 17.03
CA VAL A 364 0.12 -29.69 15.69
C VAL A 364 -1.19 -29.45 14.94
N CYS A 365 -1.39 -28.21 14.51
CA CYS A 365 -2.50 -27.81 13.65
C CYS A 365 -1.99 -27.67 12.20
N PRO A 366 -2.32 -28.60 11.28
CA PRO A 366 -1.87 -28.52 9.89
C PRO A 366 -2.56 -27.37 9.14
N LEU A 367 -1.76 -26.43 8.62
CA LEU A 367 -2.26 -25.31 7.82
C LEU A 367 -2.01 -25.53 6.32
N PRO A 368 -3.06 -25.49 5.48
CA PRO A 368 -2.92 -25.60 4.02
C PRO A 368 -2.17 -24.41 3.40
N LYS A 369 -1.14 -24.71 2.60
CA LYS A 369 -0.42 -23.75 1.74
C LYS A 369 -1.13 -23.52 0.39
N ALA A 370 -1.84 -24.53 -0.12
CA ALA A 370 -2.50 -24.51 -1.43
C ALA A 370 -4.03 -24.67 -1.34
N SER A 371 -4.71 -24.46 -2.47
CA SER A 371 -6.16 -24.65 -2.61
C SER A 371 -6.58 -26.10 -2.86
N SER A 372 -5.66 -26.96 -3.27
CA SER A 372 -5.81 -28.41 -3.39
C SER A 372 -4.65 -29.09 -2.67
N LEU A 373 -4.89 -30.21 -1.99
CA LEU A 373 -3.89 -30.99 -1.27
C LEU A 373 -3.63 -32.28 -2.04
N CYS A 374 -2.58 -32.28 -2.86
CA CYS A 374 -2.13 -33.46 -3.60
C CYS A 374 -0.93 -34.14 -2.91
N ASN A 375 -0.20 -33.42 -2.06
CA ASN A 375 0.93 -33.95 -1.29
C ASN A 375 0.96 -33.33 0.11
N ILE A 376 0.77 -34.18 1.14
CA ILE A 376 0.74 -33.80 2.56
C ILE A 376 2.04 -33.10 2.98
N ASN A 377 3.19 -33.66 2.55
CA ASN A 377 4.51 -33.17 2.93
C ASN A 377 4.81 -31.77 2.40
N GLU A 378 4.31 -31.45 1.21
CA GLU A 378 4.63 -30.16 0.58
C GLU A 378 3.57 -29.11 0.85
N ASN A 379 2.29 -29.50 0.90
CA ASN A 379 1.17 -28.58 0.88
C ASN A 379 0.67 -28.17 2.27
N LEU A 380 1.19 -28.74 3.36
CA LEU A 380 0.83 -28.38 4.74
C LEU A 380 2.00 -27.71 5.48
N ARG A 381 1.66 -26.84 6.46
CA ARG A 381 2.58 -26.34 7.49
C ARG A 381 2.19 -26.93 8.85
N PRO A 382 3.13 -27.52 9.60
CA PRO A 382 2.87 -27.90 10.99
C PRO A 382 2.90 -26.64 11.87
N ILE A 383 1.81 -26.28 12.53
CA ILE A 383 1.83 -25.23 13.57
C ILE A 383 1.67 -25.89 14.94
N SER A 384 2.74 -25.88 15.71
CA SER A 384 2.82 -26.45 17.05
C SER A 384 2.18 -25.54 18.08
N LEU A 385 1.10 -26.02 18.70
CA LEU A 385 0.51 -25.40 19.88
C LEU A 385 1.13 -26.03 21.13
N THR A 386 2.05 -25.28 21.73
CA THR A 386 2.71 -25.61 23.01
C THR A 386 2.02 -24.96 24.21
N PRO A 387 2.21 -25.48 25.44
CA PRO A 387 1.71 -24.90 26.68
C PRO A 387 2.03 -23.42 26.84
N THR A 388 1.13 -22.69 27.50
CA THR A 388 1.30 -21.25 27.68
C THR A 388 2.41 -20.92 28.67
N LEU A 389 2.53 -21.68 29.75
CA LEU A 389 3.60 -21.47 30.74
C LEU A 389 4.99 -21.78 30.16
N SER A 390 5.10 -22.77 29.27
CA SER A 390 6.31 -23.00 28.46
C SER A 390 6.70 -21.72 27.70
N LYS A 391 5.76 -21.09 26.98
CA LYS A 391 6.02 -19.84 26.25
C LYS A 391 6.42 -18.66 27.14
N VAL A 392 5.96 -18.65 28.39
CA VAL A 392 6.39 -17.65 29.39
C VAL A 392 7.84 -17.92 29.78
N ALA A 393 8.21 -19.17 30.10
CA ALA A 393 9.58 -19.57 30.38
C ALA A 393 10.54 -19.23 29.23
N GLU A 394 10.17 -19.64 28.01
CA GLU A 394 10.90 -19.33 26.77
C GLU A 394 11.16 -17.82 26.61
N SER A 395 10.20 -16.97 26.96
CA SER A 395 10.35 -15.52 26.83
C SER A 395 11.42 -14.95 27.76
N PHE A 396 11.61 -15.52 28.95
CA PHE A 396 12.67 -15.11 29.87
C PHE A 396 14.04 -15.58 29.40
N ILE A 397 14.16 -16.81 28.88
CA ILE A 397 15.40 -17.30 28.24
C ILE A 397 15.81 -16.35 27.10
N ILE A 398 14.85 -15.93 26.27
CA ILE A 398 15.12 -14.99 25.17
C ILE A 398 15.60 -13.65 25.70
N ASP A 399 14.84 -13.03 26.60
CA ASP A 399 15.09 -11.66 27.05
C ASP A 399 16.39 -11.55 27.87
N ILE A 400 16.74 -12.58 28.64
CA ILE A 400 17.86 -12.54 29.60
C ILE A 400 19.15 -13.14 29.00
N ALA A 401 19.07 -14.23 28.21
CA ALA A 401 20.26 -14.97 27.78
C ALA A 401 20.57 -14.91 26.28
N LEU A 402 19.56 -15.02 25.40
CA LEU A 402 19.80 -15.07 23.95
C LEU A 402 19.90 -13.69 23.31
N LYS A 403 18.90 -12.84 23.54
CA LYS A 403 18.76 -11.55 22.86
C LYS A 403 19.94 -10.59 23.09
N PRO A 404 20.48 -10.44 24.32
CA PRO A 404 21.60 -9.54 24.56
C PRO A 404 22.89 -9.96 23.84
N VAL A 405 23.10 -11.27 23.64
CA VAL A 405 24.30 -11.83 23.01
C VAL A 405 24.18 -11.88 21.50
N LEU A 406 22.99 -12.25 20.98
CA LEU A 406 22.79 -12.46 19.55
C LEU A 406 22.63 -11.15 18.75
N LEU A 407 21.91 -10.16 19.28
CA LEU A 407 21.63 -8.94 18.53
C LEU A 407 22.88 -8.14 18.12
N PRO A 408 23.93 -8.00 18.97
CA PRO A 408 25.15 -7.27 18.60
C PRO A 408 25.95 -7.92 17.46
N ILE A 409 25.85 -9.24 17.29
CA ILE A 409 26.61 -10.02 16.30
C ILE A 409 25.78 -10.43 15.09
N ILE A 410 24.51 -10.02 15.03
CA ILE A 410 23.60 -10.41 13.96
C ILE A 410 24.12 -9.87 12.63
N ASP A 411 24.04 -10.67 11.58
CA ASP A 411 24.34 -10.23 10.23
C ASP A 411 23.52 -8.98 9.84
N PRO A 412 24.14 -7.87 9.38
CA PRO A 412 23.42 -6.70 8.90
C PRO A 412 22.41 -7.03 7.79
N GLY A 413 22.71 -8.03 6.96
CA GLY A 413 21.85 -8.56 5.92
C GLY A 413 20.61 -9.33 6.41
N GLN A 414 20.47 -9.60 7.71
CA GLN A 414 19.31 -10.30 8.29
C GLN A 414 18.20 -9.32 8.68
N PHE A 415 17.05 -9.38 8.02
CA PHE A 415 15.86 -8.57 8.27
C PHE A 415 14.73 -9.33 8.97
N GLY A 416 14.76 -10.66 8.94
CA GLY A 416 13.72 -11.50 9.55
C GLY A 416 13.89 -11.61 11.06
N PHE A 417 12.79 -11.53 11.80
CA PHE A 417 12.75 -11.61 13.28
C PHE A 417 13.60 -10.58 14.04
N ILE A 418 14.21 -9.60 13.35
CA ILE A 418 14.99 -8.54 13.99
C ILE A 418 14.07 -7.37 14.39
N PRO A 419 14.11 -6.90 15.65
CA PRO A 419 13.40 -5.69 16.08
C PRO A 419 13.76 -4.48 15.21
N GLY A 420 12.78 -3.61 14.92
CA GLY A 420 13.00 -2.44 14.07
C GLY A 420 13.20 -2.77 12.57
N SER A 421 13.08 -4.03 12.17
CA SER A 421 13.15 -4.47 10.78
C SER A 421 11.78 -4.80 10.19
N SER A 422 11.69 -4.94 8.87
CA SER A 422 10.49 -5.42 8.18
C SER A 422 10.81 -5.93 6.77
N THR A 423 9.85 -6.65 6.17
CA THR A 423 9.91 -7.06 4.76
C THR A 423 10.07 -5.87 3.82
N THR A 424 9.39 -4.75 4.11
CA THR A 424 9.50 -3.52 3.33
C THR A 424 10.92 -2.94 3.36
N LEU A 425 11.60 -2.95 4.52
CA LEU A 425 12.98 -2.44 4.62
C LEU A 425 13.95 -3.32 3.82
N ALA A 426 13.80 -4.65 3.90
CA ALA A 426 14.61 -5.58 3.12
C ALA A 426 14.44 -5.32 1.61
N LEU A 427 13.19 -5.18 1.16
CA LEU A 427 12.87 -4.89 -0.24
C LEU A 427 13.45 -3.54 -0.70
N ILE A 428 13.39 -2.49 0.13
CA ILE A 428 13.98 -1.18 -0.20
C ILE A 428 15.49 -1.30 -0.35
N SER A 429 16.16 -2.03 0.56
CA SER A 429 17.61 -2.26 0.49
C SER A 429 18.01 -3.01 -0.79
N MET A 430 17.30 -4.11 -1.12
CA MET A 430 17.49 -4.87 -2.36
C MET A 430 17.30 -3.98 -3.60
N PHE A 431 16.17 -3.29 -3.70
CA PHE A 431 15.87 -2.46 -4.86
C PHE A 431 16.80 -1.27 -5.00
N HIS A 432 17.19 -0.63 -3.91
CA HIS A 432 18.17 0.45 -3.94
C HIS A 432 19.48 -0.05 -4.55
N HIS A 433 19.95 -1.23 -4.14
CA HIS A 433 21.15 -1.85 -4.71
C HIS A 433 20.99 -2.13 -6.21
N TRP A 434 19.87 -2.75 -6.62
CA TRP A 434 19.64 -3.09 -8.03
C TRP A 434 19.47 -1.87 -8.93
N LEU A 435 18.67 -0.89 -8.50
CA LEU A 435 18.41 0.32 -9.28
C LEU A 435 19.69 1.13 -9.47
N ARG A 436 20.44 1.38 -8.38
CA ARG A 436 21.73 2.08 -8.42
C ARG A 436 22.72 1.38 -9.36
N ALA A 437 22.73 0.05 -9.36
CA ALA A 437 23.59 -0.73 -10.23
C ALA A 437 23.21 -0.59 -11.70
N THR A 438 21.92 -0.51 -12.03
CA THR A 438 21.44 -0.47 -13.42
C THR A 438 21.29 0.92 -14.03
N ASP A 439 21.28 1.98 -13.21
CA ASP A 439 21.04 3.34 -13.66
C ASP A 439 22.24 3.93 -14.41
N GLY A 440 22.14 4.04 -15.74
CA GLY A 440 23.16 4.64 -16.60
C GLY A 440 24.48 3.87 -16.77
N THR A 441 24.69 2.75 -16.06
CA THR A 441 25.98 2.00 -16.08
C THR A 441 26.06 0.91 -17.15
N ALA A 442 24.91 0.53 -17.74
CA ALA A 442 24.79 -0.61 -18.64
C ALA A 442 25.17 -1.98 -17.99
N SER A 443 25.20 -2.05 -16.66
CA SER A 443 25.43 -3.28 -15.89
C SER A 443 24.22 -4.20 -15.92
N THR A 444 24.45 -5.49 -15.67
CA THR A 444 23.38 -6.48 -15.47
C THR A 444 23.36 -6.92 -14.02
N VAL A 445 22.18 -6.98 -13.42
CA VAL A 445 22.00 -7.52 -12.07
C VAL A 445 21.45 -8.94 -12.19
N ARG A 446 22.15 -9.91 -11.61
CA ARG A 446 21.69 -11.29 -11.47
C ARG A 446 21.32 -11.52 -10.01
N THR A 447 20.09 -11.94 -9.76
CA THR A 447 19.56 -12.17 -8.41
C THR A 447 19.13 -13.61 -8.28
N ILE A 448 19.65 -14.32 -7.26
CA ILE A 448 19.22 -15.68 -6.91
C ILE A 448 18.32 -15.62 -5.69
N LEU A 449 17.15 -16.23 -5.82
CA LEU A 449 16.20 -16.47 -4.75
C LEU A 449 16.43 -17.88 -4.25
N LEU A 450 16.84 -18.02 -2.99
CA LEU A 450 17.15 -19.28 -2.34
C LEU A 450 15.97 -19.68 -1.43
N ASP A 451 15.51 -20.92 -1.53
CA ASP A 451 14.43 -21.49 -0.70
C ASP A 451 14.97 -22.74 0.02
N PHE A 452 14.97 -22.72 1.35
CA PHE A 452 15.34 -23.88 2.14
C PHE A 452 14.18 -24.86 2.27
N ARG A 453 14.50 -26.16 2.20
CA ARG A 453 13.52 -27.23 2.36
C ARG A 453 13.08 -27.29 3.82
N LYS A 454 11.86 -26.85 4.11
CA LYS A 454 11.23 -26.97 5.45
C LYS A 454 12.17 -26.47 6.57
N ALA A 455 12.75 -25.29 6.40
CA ALA A 455 13.87 -24.79 7.20
C ALA A 455 13.72 -24.91 8.72
N PHE A 456 12.53 -24.62 9.26
CA PHE A 456 12.25 -24.74 10.70
C PHE A 456 12.12 -26.19 11.17
N ASP A 457 11.62 -27.08 10.30
CA ASP A 457 11.35 -28.48 10.67
C ASP A 457 12.64 -29.33 10.58
N LEU A 458 13.64 -28.88 9.83
CA LEU A 458 14.88 -29.62 9.53
C LEU A 458 16.12 -28.89 10.08
N VAL A 459 16.14 -28.66 11.40
CA VAL A 459 17.29 -28.09 12.11
C VAL A 459 17.97 -29.20 12.91
N ASP A 460 19.26 -29.43 12.66
CA ASP A 460 20.06 -30.34 13.49
C ASP A 460 20.35 -29.71 14.85
N HIS A 461 19.91 -30.39 15.92
CA HIS A 461 20.07 -29.87 17.27
C HIS A 461 21.52 -29.85 17.74
N ASN A 462 22.37 -30.78 17.30
CA ASN A 462 23.78 -30.82 17.70
C ASN A 462 24.53 -29.60 17.16
N ILE A 463 24.30 -29.27 15.89
CA ILE A 463 24.87 -28.09 15.23
C ILE A 463 24.36 -26.81 15.91
N LEU A 464 23.05 -26.74 16.18
CA LEU A 464 22.46 -25.59 16.86
C LEU A 464 23.08 -25.36 18.26
N VAL A 465 23.26 -26.43 19.04
CA VAL A 465 23.89 -26.36 20.38
C VAL A 465 25.34 -25.89 20.29
N ALA A 466 26.12 -26.42 19.34
CA ALA A 466 27.49 -25.97 19.12
C ALA A 466 27.55 -24.47 18.79
N LYS A 467 26.63 -23.97 17.96
CA LYS A 467 26.54 -22.54 17.64
C LYS A 467 26.09 -21.67 18.81
N LEU A 468 25.16 -22.14 19.64
CA LEU A 468 24.76 -21.43 20.86
C LEU A 468 25.95 -21.21 21.80
N PHE A 469 26.81 -22.23 21.93
CA PHE A 469 28.03 -22.13 22.71
C PHE A 469 29.04 -21.16 22.06
N SER A 470 29.26 -21.26 20.74
CA SER A 470 30.26 -20.44 20.05
C SER A 470 29.95 -18.95 20.07
N ILE A 471 28.67 -18.56 20.12
CA ILE A 471 28.27 -17.14 20.21
C ILE A 471 28.32 -16.60 21.65
N GLY A 472 28.63 -17.43 22.65
CA GLY A 472 28.74 -17.02 24.05
C GLY A 472 27.43 -17.01 24.84
N VAL A 473 26.43 -17.83 24.47
CA VAL A 473 25.27 -18.03 25.34
C VAL A 473 25.71 -18.77 26.60
N LYS A 474 25.27 -18.27 27.75
CA LYS A 474 25.55 -18.82 29.07
C LYS A 474 25.27 -20.33 29.18
N PRO A 475 26.19 -21.15 29.75
CA PRO A 475 26.03 -22.60 29.87
C PRO A 475 24.71 -23.06 30.49
N THR A 476 24.22 -22.40 31.55
CA THR A 476 22.92 -22.73 32.18
C THR A 476 21.76 -22.59 31.20
N ALA A 477 21.73 -21.51 30.43
CA ALA A 477 20.71 -21.27 29.41
C ALA A 477 20.84 -22.26 28.24
N VAL A 478 22.07 -22.60 27.82
CA VAL A 478 22.30 -23.62 26.79
C VAL A 478 21.78 -24.98 27.25
N ASN A 479 22.08 -25.39 28.48
CA ASN A 479 21.60 -26.66 29.05
C ASN A 479 20.06 -26.70 29.15
N TRP A 480 19.42 -25.59 29.54
CA TRP A 480 17.96 -25.50 29.52
C TRP A 480 17.40 -25.61 28.09
N ILE A 481 18.05 -25.00 27.09
CA ILE A 481 17.65 -25.10 25.66
C ILE A 481 17.87 -26.52 25.13
N ILE A 482 18.95 -27.19 25.53
CA ILE A 482 19.19 -28.60 25.22
C ILE A 482 18.03 -29.46 25.73
N ASP A 483 17.62 -29.29 27.00
CA ASP A 483 16.49 -30.04 27.56
C ASP A 483 15.17 -29.66 26.88
N PHE A 484 14.98 -28.39 26.51
CA PHE A 484 13.81 -27.92 25.75
C PHE A 484 13.66 -28.60 24.38
N LEU A 485 14.77 -28.94 23.71
CA LEU A 485 14.80 -29.56 22.38
C LEU A 485 14.72 -31.09 22.44
N ARG A 486 15.15 -31.71 23.54
CA ARG A 486 15.12 -33.18 23.75
C ARG A 486 13.73 -33.71 24.02
N HIS A 487 13.53 -35.00 23.71
CA HIS A 487 12.35 -35.80 24.08
C HIS A 487 11.01 -35.10 23.79
N ARG A 488 10.99 -34.25 22.76
CA ARG A 488 9.79 -33.53 22.37
C ARG A 488 8.86 -34.47 21.64
N LYS A 489 7.57 -34.36 21.95
CA LYS A 489 6.52 -35.13 21.28
C LYS A 489 5.52 -34.21 20.61
N GLN A 490 5.03 -34.64 19.45
CA GLN A 490 3.95 -33.98 18.75
C GLN A 490 2.83 -34.94 18.40
N ARG A 491 1.62 -34.40 18.29
CA ARG A 491 0.48 -35.06 17.64
C ARG A 491 -0.34 -34.09 16.83
N VAL A 492 -0.91 -34.54 15.73
CA VAL A 492 -1.80 -33.73 14.89
C VAL A 492 -3.21 -33.70 15.46
N LYS A 493 -3.79 -32.50 15.60
CA LYS A 493 -5.17 -32.28 16.07
C LYS A 493 -6.06 -31.75 14.95
N LEU A 494 -6.98 -32.59 14.47
CA LEU A 494 -7.99 -32.25 13.47
C LEU A 494 -9.37 -32.10 14.14
N ASN A 495 -9.72 -30.87 14.48
CA ASN A 495 -10.93 -30.57 15.27
C ASN A 495 -10.92 -31.25 16.64
N ASN A 496 -11.72 -32.31 16.83
CA ASN A 496 -11.82 -33.10 18.06
C ASN A 496 -11.03 -34.41 17.98
N ILE A 497 -10.45 -34.73 16.83
CA ILE A 497 -9.67 -35.94 16.61
C ILE A 497 -8.19 -35.59 16.78
N VAL A 498 -7.48 -36.48 17.47
CA VAL A 498 -6.03 -36.38 17.70
C VAL A 498 -5.38 -37.68 17.22
N SER A 499 -4.19 -37.58 16.67
CA SER A 499 -3.30 -38.73 16.39
C SER A 499 -2.51 -39.11 17.64
N ASP A 500 -1.73 -40.18 17.52
CA ASP A 500 -0.82 -40.62 18.55
C ASP A 500 0.36 -39.65 18.72
N TRP A 501 1.02 -39.76 19.87
CA TRP A 501 2.23 -38.99 20.14
C TRP A 501 3.42 -39.61 19.41
N LEU A 502 4.12 -38.79 18.63
CA LEU A 502 5.36 -39.16 17.96
C LEU A 502 6.50 -38.27 18.44
N ASP A 503 7.69 -38.84 18.56
CA ASP A 503 8.91 -38.11 18.92
C ASP A 503 9.37 -37.19 17.78
N VAL A 504 9.95 -36.06 18.15
CA VAL A 504 10.43 -35.01 17.23
C VAL A 504 11.94 -34.94 17.35
N PRO A 505 12.70 -35.63 16.47
CA PRO A 505 14.15 -35.76 16.62
C PRO A 505 14.94 -34.54 16.13
N ALA A 506 14.30 -33.62 15.40
CA ALA A 506 14.94 -32.43 14.83
C ALA A 506 13.96 -31.26 14.66
N GLY A 507 14.51 -30.10 14.30
CA GLY A 507 13.74 -28.90 14.02
C GLY A 507 13.46 -28.06 15.26
N VAL A 508 12.97 -26.85 15.01
CA VAL A 508 12.49 -25.90 16.01
C VAL A 508 10.98 -25.73 15.85
N PRO A 509 10.15 -26.10 16.84
CA PRO A 509 8.70 -26.18 16.62
C PRO A 509 8.08 -24.83 16.23
N GLN A 510 7.41 -24.78 15.07
CA GLN A 510 6.76 -23.58 14.55
C GLN A 510 5.57 -23.18 15.44
N GLY A 511 5.72 -22.14 16.26
CA GLY A 511 4.70 -21.69 17.22
C GLY A 511 5.22 -21.52 18.65
N THR A 512 6.46 -21.93 18.89
CA THR A 512 7.26 -21.57 20.08
C THR A 512 7.72 -20.11 20.01
N ARG A 513 8.12 -19.55 21.16
CA ARG A 513 8.78 -18.24 21.22
C ARG A 513 10.27 -18.35 20.91
N LEU A 514 10.92 -19.43 21.35
CA LEU A 514 12.34 -19.69 21.12
C LEU A 514 12.66 -20.05 19.66
N GLY A 515 11.77 -20.76 18.96
CA GLY A 515 12.05 -21.28 17.63
C GLY A 515 12.63 -20.26 16.64
N PRO A 516 12.05 -19.06 16.47
CA PRO A 516 12.63 -18.02 15.61
C PRO A 516 14.04 -17.56 16.03
N TRP A 517 14.32 -17.46 17.32
CA TRP A 517 15.63 -17.05 17.84
C TRP A 517 16.68 -18.14 17.63
N LEU A 518 16.32 -19.40 17.87
CA LEU A 518 17.18 -20.54 17.59
C LEU A 518 17.49 -20.67 16.09
N PHE A 519 16.50 -20.38 15.23
CA PHE A 519 16.72 -20.33 13.79
C PHE A 519 17.66 -19.17 13.40
N LEU A 520 17.55 -18.01 14.05
CA LEU A 520 18.50 -16.91 13.84
C LEU A 520 19.93 -17.31 14.20
N VAL A 521 20.14 -18.01 15.32
CA VAL A 521 21.46 -18.53 15.71
C VAL A 521 22.03 -19.46 14.62
N LEU A 522 21.19 -20.35 14.08
CA LEU A 522 21.60 -21.29 13.04
C LEU A 522 22.06 -20.61 11.74
N ILE A 523 21.33 -19.60 11.27
CA ILE A 523 21.54 -18.96 9.96
C ILE A 523 22.49 -17.74 10.02
N ASN A 524 22.92 -17.32 11.21
CA ASN A 524 23.63 -16.04 11.38
C ASN A 524 24.98 -16.00 10.65
N ASP A 525 25.71 -17.10 10.69
CA ASP A 525 27.03 -17.28 10.08
C ASP A 525 26.98 -17.64 8.58
N LEU A 526 25.78 -17.80 7.98
CA LEU A 526 25.63 -17.83 6.53
C LEU A 526 25.96 -16.44 5.98
N LYS A 527 27.25 -16.21 5.67
CA LYS A 527 27.80 -14.98 5.11
C LYS A 527 28.76 -15.35 3.98
N LEU A 528 28.69 -14.64 2.86
CA LEU A 528 29.61 -14.88 1.74
C LEU A 528 31.03 -14.39 2.09
N PRO A 529 32.09 -15.07 1.62
CA PRO A 529 33.46 -14.65 1.86
C PRO A 529 33.72 -13.23 1.38
N GLN A 530 34.49 -12.46 2.16
CA GLN A 530 34.88 -11.07 1.89
C GLN A 530 33.72 -10.10 1.62
N GLU A 531 32.48 -10.43 2.02
CA GLU A 531 31.27 -9.68 1.61
C GLU A 531 31.19 -9.50 0.08
N SER A 532 31.70 -10.49 -0.66
CA SER A 532 31.88 -10.45 -2.12
C SER A 532 30.62 -10.08 -2.88
N LEU A 533 29.46 -10.55 -2.41
CA LEU A 533 28.14 -10.20 -2.94
C LEU A 533 27.18 -9.85 -1.80
N PRO A 534 26.27 -8.88 -2.00
CA PRO A 534 25.23 -8.60 -1.03
C PRO A 534 24.25 -9.77 -0.89
N MET A 535 23.93 -10.06 0.37
CA MET A 535 22.96 -11.08 0.77
C MET A 535 21.91 -10.44 1.69
N TRP A 536 20.65 -10.73 1.42
CA TRP A 536 19.53 -10.37 2.27
C TRP A 536 18.84 -11.64 2.75
N LYS A 537 18.55 -11.68 4.04
CA LYS A 537 17.87 -12.79 4.69
C LYS A 537 16.61 -12.26 5.37
N PHE A 538 15.52 -12.99 5.25
CA PHE A 538 14.32 -12.76 6.03
C PHE A 538 13.80 -14.11 6.53
N ALA A 539 14.24 -14.48 7.74
CA ALA A 539 14.06 -15.85 8.23
C ALA A 539 14.74 -16.83 7.27
N ASP A 540 13.98 -17.76 6.68
CA ASP A 540 14.44 -18.75 5.70
C ASP A 540 14.49 -18.22 4.26
N ASP A 541 13.85 -17.08 3.95
CA ASP A 541 13.95 -16.48 2.62
C ASP A 541 15.32 -15.81 2.46
N CYS A 542 16.18 -16.34 1.59
CA CYS A 542 17.50 -15.80 1.29
C CYS A 542 17.56 -15.28 -0.15
N THR A 543 18.19 -14.13 -0.34
CA THR A 543 18.39 -13.52 -1.66
C THR A 543 19.82 -13.03 -1.78
N ILE A 544 20.51 -13.42 -2.84
CA ILE A 544 21.83 -12.88 -3.19
C ILE A 544 21.74 -12.18 -4.54
N SER A 545 22.54 -11.14 -4.75
CA SER A 545 22.62 -10.53 -6.08
C SER A 545 24.04 -10.14 -6.46
N GLU A 546 24.35 -10.31 -7.73
CA GLU A 546 25.60 -9.86 -8.35
C GLU A 546 25.31 -8.72 -9.33
N VAL A 547 26.14 -7.68 -9.28
CA VAL A 547 26.21 -6.62 -10.29
C VAL A 547 27.36 -6.93 -11.23
N ILE A 548 27.04 -7.12 -12.51
CA ILE A 548 28.02 -7.42 -13.55
C ILE A 548 28.16 -6.21 -14.47
N PRO A 549 29.27 -5.45 -14.37
CA PRO A 549 29.59 -4.42 -15.32
C PRO A 549 29.74 -4.97 -16.75
N PRO A 550 29.64 -4.11 -17.78
CA PRO A 550 29.94 -4.52 -19.15
C PRO A 550 31.29 -5.26 -19.26
N PHE A 551 31.32 -6.33 -20.06
CA PHE A 551 32.52 -7.12 -20.37
C PHE A 551 33.16 -7.89 -19.19
N LYS A 552 32.53 -7.93 -18.01
CA LYS A 552 32.97 -8.78 -16.90
C LYS A 552 32.24 -10.13 -16.89
N GLN A 553 32.92 -11.14 -16.36
CA GLN A 553 32.35 -12.46 -16.09
C GLN A 553 31.65 -12.46 -14.73
N SER A 554 30.72 -13.40 -14.56
CA SER A 554 29.93 -13.60 -13.36
C SER A 554 30.67 -14.53 -12.38
N SER A 555 30.74 -14.14 -11.11
CA SER A 555 31.21 -14.98 -9.99
C SER A 555 30.05 -15.62 -9.21
N LEU A 556 28.80 -15.41 -9.63
CA LEU A 556 27.60 -15.88 -8.93
C LEU A 556 27.58 -17.39 -8.66
N GLN A 557 28.16 -18.20 -9.55
CA GLN A 557 28.24 -19.66 -9.36
C GLN A 557 29.07 -19.99 -8.10
N GLN A 558 30.22 -19.35 -7.91
CA GLN A 558 31.08 -19.56 -6.75
C GLN A 558 30.37 -19.22 -5.44
N ALA A 559 29.56 -18.16 -5.46
CA ALA A 559 28.74 -17.79 -4.30
C ALA A 559 27.65 -18.83 -4.00
N VAL A 560 27.01 -19.39 -5.03
CA VAL A 560 26.02 -20.46 -4.86
C VAL A 560 26.68 -21.76 -4.37
N ASP A 561 27.84 -22.13 -4.91
CA ASP A 561 28.61 -23.30 -4.49
C ASP A 561 29.03 -23.18 -3.01
N TYR A 562 29.47 -21.99 -2.58
CA TYR A 562 29.78 -21.72 -1.19
C TYR A 562 28.55 -21.88 -0.28
N ILE A 563 27.40 -21.34 -0.69
CA ILE A 563 26.16 -21.46 0.08
C ILE A 563 25.70 -22.92 0.14
N ASP A 564 25.88 -23.69 -0.94
CA ASP A 564 25.56 -25.11 -0.98
C ASP A 564 26.48 -25.92 -0.05
N ALA A 565 27.79 -25.65 -0.04
CA ALA A 565 28.72 -26.25 0.89
C ALA A 565 28.37 -25.92 2.35
N TRP A 566 28.09 -24.65 2.66
CA TRP A 566 27.62 -24.22 3.97
C TRP A 566 26.29 -24.92 4.35
N SER A 567 25.37 -25.05 3.41
CA SER A 567 24.07 -25.72 3.57
C SER A 567 24.23 -27.20 3.93
N GLN A 568 25.19 -27.89 3.30
CA GLN A 568 25.52 -29.27 3.59
C GLN A 568 26.18 -29.44 4.98
N GLU A 569 27.16 -28.59 5.32
CA GLU A 569 27.82 -28.59 6.63
C GLU A 569 26.83 -28.35 7.77
N ASN A 570 25.90 -27.42 7.57
CA ASN A 570 24.88 -27.05 8.56
C ASN A 570 23.63 -27.94 8.51
N ARG A 571 23.61 -28.93 7.60
CA ARG A 571 22.47 -29.83 7.35
C ARG A 571 21.14 -29.09 7.13
N LEU A 572 21.19 -27.87 6.58
CA LEU A 572 20.04 -27.03 6.27
C LEU A 572 19.86 -26.95 4.76
N GLN A 573 19.19 -27.96 4.18
CA GLN A 573 19.19 -28.21 2.73
C GLN A 573 18.38 -27.19 1.92
N LEU A 574 18.95 -26.74 0.80
CA LEU A 574 18.23 -25.98 -0.22
C LEU A 574 17.23 -26.85 -1.00
N LYS A 575 16.19 -26.24 -1.57
CA LYS A 575 15.25 -26.88 -2.50
C LYS A 575 15.45 -26.33 -3.92
N PRO A 576 16.31 -26.95 -4.76
CA PRO A 576 16.68 -26.41 -6.07
C PRO A 576 15.49 -26.07 -6.98
N THR A 577 14.45 -26.90 -6.97
CA THR A 577 13.23 -26.69 -7.77
C THR A 577 12.46 -25.41 -7.45
N LYS A 578 12.69 -24.83 -6.26
CA LYS A 578 12.08 -23.57 -5.83
C LYS A 578 13.03 -22.39 -5.85
N CYS A 579 14.34 -22.65 -5.90
CA CYS A 579 15.31 -21.60 -6.14
C CYS A 579 15.10 -21.04 -7.57
N LYS A 580 15.20 -19.72 -7.73
CA LYS A 580 14.97 -19.04 -9.01
C LYS A 580 16.03 -18.00 -9.27
N GLU A 581 16.30 -17.74 -10.54
CA GLU A 581 17.12 -16.63 -10.98
C GLU A 581 16.26 -15.53 -11.62
N VAL A 582 16.48 -14.28 -11.23
CA VAL A 582 15.95 -13.08 -11.89
C VAL A 582 17.12 -12.28 -12.46
N ARG A 583 17.06 -11.89 -13.74
CA ARG A 583 18.12 -11.14 -14.41
C ARG A 583 17.60 -9.79 -14.91
N SER A 584 18.03 -8.71 -14.29
CA SER A 584 17.64 -7.34 -14.66
C SER A 584 18.72 -6.69 -15.52
N CYS A 585 18.38 -6.40 -16.78
CA CYS A 585 19.26 -5.75 -17.75
C CYS A 585 18.44 -4.84 -18.66
N PHE A 586 18.86 -3.59 -18.82
CA PHE A 586 18.17 -2.60 -19.66
C PHE A 586 18.85 -2.37 -21.01
N LYS A 587 19.85 -3.19 -21.37
CA LYS A 587 20.47 -3.17 -22.70
C LYS A 587 19.50 -3.71 -23.74
N ARG A 588 19.53 -3.13 -24.94
CA ARG A 588 18.78 -3.62 -26.11
C ARG A 588 19.17 -5.06 -26.46
N ASN A 589 20.45 -5.38 -26.31
CA ASN A 589 21.00 -6.73 -26.47
C ASN A 589 21.62 -7.15 -25.12
N PRO A 590 20.89 -7.88 -24.27
CA PRO A 590 21.39 -8.35 -22.99
C PRO A 590 22.57 -9.32 -23.19
N PRO A 591 23.60 -9.27 -22.34
CA PRO A 591 24.68 -10.26 -22.35
C PRO A 591 24.15 -11.66 -22.02
N SER A 592 24.75 -12.68 -22.64
CA SER A 592 24.50 -14.07 -22.31
C SER A 592 25.35 -14.47 -21.11
N PHE A 593 24.75 -15.15 -20.13
CA PHE A 593 25.43 -15.73 -18.99
C PHE A 593 25.01 -17.19 -18.83
N PRO A 594 25.93 -18.09 -18.42
CA PRO A 594 25.59 -19.47 -18.13
C PRO A 594 24.51 -19.54 -17.04
N LEU A 595 23.68 -20.58 -17.11
CA LEU A 595 22.72 -20.89 -16.06
C LEU A 595 23.49 -21.27 -14.80
N VAL A 596 22.95 -20.86 -13.64
CA VAL A 596 23.52 -21.24 -12.35
C VAL A 596 23.03 -22.65 -12.01
N GLU A 597 23.93 -23.48 -11.52
CA GLU A 597 23.64 -24.83 -11.08
C GLU A 597 23.68 -24.92 -9.54
N LEU A 598 22.77 -25.71 -8.97
CA LEU A 598 22.70 -25.97 -7.53
C LEU A 598 22.38 -27.46 -7.34
N ASN A 599 23.25 -28.22 -6.68
CA ASN A 599 23.13 -29.68 -6.57
C ASN A 599 22.93 -30.38 -7.93
N HIS A 600 23.66 -29.95 -8.97
CA HIS A 600 23.51 -30.41 -10.36
C HIS A 600 22.15 -30.10 -11.02
N PHE A 601 21.30 -29.29 -10.39
CA PHE A 601 20.06 -28.77 -10.99
C PHE A 601 20.27 -27.36 -11.50
N GLN A 602 19.93 -27.11 -12.76
CA GLN A 602 19.91 -25.76 -13.33
C GLN A 602 18.75 -24.95 -12.75
N LEU A 603 19.07 -23.78 -12.21
CA LEU A 603 18.07 -22.88 -11.66
C LEU A 603 17.19 -22.29 -12.77
N GLU A 604 15.87 -22.34 -12.55
CA GLU A 604 14.92 -21.74 -13.49
C GLU A 604 15.06 -20.22 -13.48
N ARG A 605 15.33 -19.64 -14.66
CA ARG A 605 15.28 -18.20 -14.88
C ARG A 605 13.84 -17.75 -15.07
N VAL A 606 13.41 -16.76 -14.30
CA VAL A 606 12.07 -16.18 -14.39
C VAL A 606 12.14 -14.67 -14.61
N SER A 607 11.20 -14.15 -15.40
CA SER A 607 11.03 -12.71 -15.60
C SER A 607 10.19 -12.05 -14.49
N VAL A 608 9.42 -12.85 -13.74
CA VAL A 608 8.57 -12.39 -12.66
C VAL A 608 8.72 -13.32 -11.46
N ALA A 609 9.09 -12.75 -10.31
CA ALA A 609 9.22 -13.49 -9.06
C ALA A 609 8.48 -12.79 -7.93
N LYS A 610 8.06 -13.56 -6.91
CA LYS A 610 7.46 -13.00 -5.70
C LYS A 610 8.49 -13.01 -4.58
N ILE A 611 8.89 -11.84 -4.11
CA ILE A 611 9.89 -11.66 -3.04
C ILE A 611 9.21 -10.92 -1.89
N LEU A 612 9.22 -11.52 -0.69
CA LEU A 612 8.68 -10.94 0.55
C LEU A 612 7.26 -10.34 0.43
N GLY A 613 6.41 -10.95 -0.40
CA GLY A 613 5.02 -10.53 -0.60
C GLY A 613 4.77 -9.60 -1.79
N VAL A 614 5.82 -9.04 -2.39
CA VAL A 614 5.76 -8.16 -3.57
C VAL A 614 6.13 -8.94 -4.83
N THR A 615 5.48 -8.64 -5.95
CA THR A 615 5.77 -9.25 -7.24
C THR A 615 6.71 -8.34 -8.01
N ILE A 616 7.88 -8.85 -8.36
CA ILE A 616 8.97 -8.10 -8.97
C ILE A 616 9.23 -8.67 -10.35
N ARG A 617 9.32 -7.78 -11.32
CA ARG A 617 9.71 -8.10 -12.68
C ARG A 617 11.19 -7.78 -12.90
N ASP A 618 11.82 -8.48 -13.83
CA ASP A 618 13.18 -8.21 -14.28
C ASP A 618 13.38 -6.80 -14.88
N ASP A 619 12.32 -6.21 -15.43
CA ASP A 619 12.26 -4.83 -15.95
C ASP A 619 11.84 -3.78 -14.91
N PHE A 620 11.68 -4.17 -13.64
CA PHE A 620 11.23 -3.34 -12.52
C PHE A 620 9.89 -2.59 -12.73
N LYS A 621 9.06 -3.03 -13.68
CA LYS A 621 7.70 -2.50 -13.84
C LYS A 621 6.75 -3.09 -12.79
N TRP A 622 5.72 -2.33 -12.44
CA TRP A 622 4.79 -2.68 -11.36
C TRP A 622 3.46 -3.27 -11.83
N ASN A 623 3.26 -3.43 -13.15
CA ASN A 623 1.98 -3.86 -13.72
C ASN A 623 1.45 -5.17 -13.11
N ASP A 624 2.28 -6.21 -13.00
CA ASP A 624 1.88 -7.49 -12.41
C ASP A 624 1.55 -7.36 -10.92
N HIS A 625 2.34 -6.60 -10.17
CA HIS A 625 2.10 -6.39 -8.75
C HIS A 625 0.77 -5.66 -8.51
N ILE A 626 0.56 -4.54 -9.20
CA ILE A 626 -0.65 -3.73 -9.06
C ILE A 626 -1.87 -4.54 -9.50
N GLY A 627 -1.83 -5.21 -10.66
CA GLY A 627 -2.94 -6.05 -11.13
C GLY A 627 -3.31 -7.18 -10.15
N ILE A 628 -2.32 -7.84 -9.54
CA ILE A 628 -2.58 -8.87 -8.52
C ILE A 628 -3.22 -8.28 -7.26
N VAL A 629 -2.74 -7.11 -6.82
CA VAL A 629 -3.22 -6.43 -5.61
C VAL A 629 -4.63 -5.87 -5.82
N THR A 630 -4.92 -5.24 -6.95
CA THR A 630 -6.24 -4.69 -7.29
C THR A 630 -7.29 -5.80 -7.41
N VAL A 631 -6.98 -6.93 -8.05
CA VAL A 631 -7.89 -8.10 -8.10
C VAL A 631 -8.19 -8.65 -6.70
N LYS A 632 -7.18 -8.74 -5.83
CA LYS A 632 -7.38 -9.18 -4.43
C LYS A 632 -8.22 -8.18 -3.64
N ALA A 633 -8.04 -6.89 -3.86
CA ALA A 633 -8.80 -5.83 -3.20
C ALA A 633 -10.26 -5.77 -3.71
N ALA A 634 -10.48 -5.91 -5.02
CA ALA A 634 -11.80 -5.97 -5.63
C ALA A 634 -12.64 -7.13 -5.07
N LYS A 635 -12.03 -8.31 -4.83
CA LYS A 635 -12.70 -9.41 -4.12
C LYS A 635 -13.17 -9.04 -2.71
N ARG A 636 -12.50 -8.10 -2.04
CA ARG A 636 -12.88 -7.60 -0.71
C ARG A 636 -13.94 -6.50 -0.77
N LEU A 637 -14.09 -5.78 -1.89
CA LEU A 637 -15.21 -4.83 -2.09
C LEU A 637 -16.58 -5.52 -2.02
N TYR A 638 -16.69 -6.74 -2.52
CA TYR A 638 -17.91 -7.54 -2.37
C TYR A 638 -18.34 -7.66 -0.89
N LEU A 639 -17.38 -7.85 0.02
CA LEU A 639 -17.65 -7.94 1.45
C LEU A 639 -18.14 -6.62 2.03
N LEU A 640 -17.56 -5.50 1.59
CA LEU A 640 -18.00 -4.16 1.94
C LEU A 640 -19.46 -3.92 1.51
N SER A 641 -19.82 -4.33 0.29
CA SER A 641 -21.20 -4.25 -0.23
C SER A 641 -22.19 -5.10 0.56
N GLN A 642 -21.76 -6.26 1.09
CA GLN A 642 -22.61 -7.07 1.97
C GLN A 642 -22.88 -6.38 3.31
N LEU A 643 -21.87 -5.68 3.86
CA LEU A 643 -22.01 -4.94 5.12
C LEU A 643 -22.92 -3.72 4.97
N LYS A 644 -22.77 -2.97 3.87
CA LYS A 644 -23.68 -1.87 3.54
C LYS A 644 -25.13 -2.37 3.47
N ARG A 645 -25.37 -3.48 2.77
CA ARG A 645 -26.71 -4.11 2.71
C ARG A 645 -27.22 -4.63 4.05
N ALA A 646 -26.33 -4.97 4.98
CA ALA A 646 -26.69 -5.34 6.34
C ALA A 646 -27.14 -4.14 7.20
N GLY A 647 -27.05 -2.91 6.68
CA GLY A 647 -27.46 -1.69 7.39
C GLY A 647 -26.42 -1.18 8.39
N ILE A 648 -25.15 -1.51 8.18
CA ILE A 648 -24.04 -1.01 8.99
C ILE A 648 -23.79 0.47 8.64
N CYS A 649 -23.49 1.29 9.65
CA CYS A 649 -23.33 2.72 9.46
C CYS A 649 -22.06 3.05 8.64
N PRO A 650 -22.05 4.18 7.90
CA PRO A 650 -20.92 4.58 7.06
C PRO A 650 -19.56 4.58 7.79
N LYS A 651 -19.50 5.11 9.00
CA LYS A 651 -18.27 5.17 9.83
C LYS A 651 -17.60 3.79 10.02
N ASP A 652 -18.39 2.76 10.25
CA ASP A 652 -17.88 1.40 10.45
C ASP A 652 -17.48 0.73 9.13
N LEU A 653 -18.16 1.07 8.03
CA LEU A 653 -17.78 0.64 6.69
C LEU A 653 -16.45 1.28 6.26
N ILE A 654 -16.21 2.55 6.61
CA ILE A 654 -14.92 3.22 6.37
C ILE A 654 -13.82 2.50 7.16
N THR A 655 -14.09 2.15 8.43
CA THR A 655 -13.14 1.37 9.24
C THR A 655 -12.82 0.01 8.59
N PHE A 656 -13.83 -0.67 8.07
CA PHE A 656 -13.66 -1.92 7.31
C PHE A 656 -12.77 -1.71 6.09
N TYR A 657 -13.06 -0.67 5.31
CA TYR A 657 -12.28 -0.31 4.13
C TYR A 657 -10.80 -0.09 4.51
N CYS A 658 -10.52 0.78 5.48
CA CYS A 658 -9.16 1.10 5.91
C CYS A 658 -8.40 -0.15 6.40
N SER A 659 -9.03 -0.98 7.23
CA SER A 659 -8.38 -2.13 7.88
C SER A 659 -8.17 -3.33 6.95
N ALA A 660 -9.04 -3.54 5.96
CA ALA A 660 -9.04 -4.76 5.18
C ALA A 660 -8.92 -4.59 3.67
N ILE A 661 -9.20 -3.42 3.12
CA ILE A 661 -9.04 -3.17 1.68
C ILE A 661 -7.83 -2.26 1.49
N ARG A 662 -7.82 -1.08 2.12
CA ARG A 662 -6.75 -0.10 1.98
C ARG A 662 -5.39 -0.64 2.44
N SER A 663 -5.34 -1.34 3.57
CA SER A 663 -4.12 -1.99 4.08
C SER A 663 -3.47 -2.99 3.10
N LEU A 664 -4.26 -3.60 2.20
CA LEU A 664 -3.74 -4.47 1.16
C LEU A 664 -3.10 -3.66 0.00
N LEU A 665 -3.69 -2.50 -0.32
CA LEU A 665 -3.21 -1.60 -1.38
C LEU A 665 -1.96 -0.80 -0.93
N GLU A 666 -1.81 -0.60 0.39
CA GLU A 666 -0.70 0.15 1.01
C GLU A 666 0.51 -0.74 1.35
N TYR A 667 0.38 -2.07 1.29
CA TYR A 667 1.49 -2.98 1.66
C TYR A 667 2.74 -2.71 0.81
N SER A 668 3.84 -2.39 1.48
CA SER A 668 5.13 -2.03 0.89
C SER A 668 5.07 -0.89 -0.14
N CYS A 669 4.10 0.02 -0.04
CA CYS A 669 3.96 1.12 -0.99
C CYS A 669 5.17 2.06 -1.04
N GLN A 670 5.95 2.13 0.04
CA GLN A 670 7.18 2.93 0.10
C GLN A 670 8.19 2.53 -0.98
N LEU A 671 8.16 1.27 -1.41
CA LEU A 671 9.03 0.74 -2.45
C LEU A 671 8.66 1.27 -3.84
N PHE A 672 7.37 1.34 -4.16
CA PHE A 672 6.91 1.54 -5.54
C PHE A 672 6.18 2.87 -5.78
N HIS A 673 5.69 3.55 -4.75
CA HIS A 673 4.78 4.69 -4.89
C HIS A 673 5.28 5.77 -5.85
N ARG A 674 6.55 6.18 -5.74
CA ARG A 674 7.16 7.22 -6.59
C ARG A 674 7.51 6.73 -8.00
N SER A 675 7.59 5.42 -8.20
CA SER A 675 7.88 4.78 -9.50
C SER A 675 6.63 4.33 -10.26
N LEU A 676 5.43 4.52 -9.70
CA LEU A 676 4.19 4.16 -10.40
C LEU A 676 3.86 5.18 -11.49
N PRO A 677 3.65 4.75 -12.75
CA PRO A 677 2.99 5.58 -13.75
C PRO A 677 1.57 5.97 -13.30
N ASN A 678 1.09 7.12 -13.79
CA ASN A 678 -0.24 7.64 -13.45
C ASN A 678 -1.36 6.62 -13.65
N TYR A 679 -1.33 5.82 -14.74
CA TYR A 679 -2.37 4.83 -14.99
C TYR A 679 -2.44 3.71 -13.92
N LEU A 680 -1.29 3.26 -13.38
CA LEU A 680 -1.27 2.28 -12.29
C LEU A 680 -1.66 2.92 -10.95
N SER A 681 -1.24 4.16 -10.71
CA SER A 681 -1.67 4.93 -9.53
C SER A 681 -3.19 5.10 -9.51
N ASN A 682 -3.78 5.44 -10.66
CA ASN A 682 -5.21 5.57 -10.86
C ASN A 682 -5.95 4.23 -10.73
N GLU A 683 -5.33 3.11 -11.14
CA GLU A 683 -5.91 1.78 -10.93
C GLU A 683 -6.07 1.47 -9.43
N LEU A 684 -5.07 1.80 -8.61
CA LEU A 684 -5.19 1.68 -7.15
C LEU A 684 -6.25 2.64 -6.58
N GLU A 685 -6.26 3.90 -7.04
CA GLU A 685 -7.23 4.92 -6.61
C GLU A 685 -8.67 4.50 -6.95
N SER A 686 -8.88 3.82 -8.08
CA SER A 686 -10.19 3.33 -8.52
C SER A 686 -10.84 2.39 -7.49
N ILE A 687 -10.04 1.60 -6.76
CA ILE A 687 -10.55 0.72 -5.70
C ILE A 687 -11.06 1.55 -4.51
N GLN A 688 -10.36 2.62 -4.13
CA GLN A 688 -10.81 3.53 -3.08
C GLN A 688 -12.08 4.25 -3.50
N TRP A 689 -12.11 4.73 -4.73
CA TRP A 689 -13.27 5.41 -5.31
C TRP A 689 -14.51 4.50 -5.33
N ARG A 690 -14.38 3.25 -5.78
CA ARG A 690 -15.45 2.25 -5.73
C ARG A 690 -15.89 1.97 -4.30
N ALA A 691 -14.96 1.88 -3.35
CA ALA A 691 -15.30 1.72 -1.94
C ALA A 691 -16.12 2.90 -1.40
N MET A 692 -15.70 4.14 -1.69
CA MET A 692 -16.43 5.33 -1.26
C MET A 692 -17.82 5.41 -1.88
N ARG A 693 -17.98 5.07 -3.17
CA ARG A 693 -19.30 4.96 -3.81
C ARG A 693 -20.22 3.92 -3.16
N ILE A 694 -19.68 2.80 -2.67
CA ILE A 694 -20.48 1.80 -1.92
C ILE A 694 -20.94 2.36 -0.56
N ILE A 695 -20.07 3.12 0.11
CA ILE A 695 -20.31 3.62 1.47
C ILE A 695 -21.22 4.85 1.46
N LEU A 696 -20.93 5.82 0.60
CA LEU A 696 -21.54 7.14 0.48
C LEU A 696 -21.97 7.37 -0.99
N PRO A 697 -23.04 6.70 -1.45
CA PRO A 697 -23.42 6.70 -2.87
C PRO A 697 -23.88 8.07 -3.39
N ASP A 698 -24.35 8.94 -2.49
CA ASP A 698 -24.95 10.23 -2.84
C ASP A 698 -23.92 11.38 -2.90
N LEU A 699 -22.66 11.11 -2.54
CA LEU A 699 -21.59 12.11 -2.51
C LEU A 699 -20.62 11.95 -3.68
N LYS A 700 -20.11 13.08 -4.19
CA LYS A 700 -18.95 13.06 -5.11
C LYS A 700 -17.72 12.56 -4.36
N TYR A 701 -16.72 12.04 -5.09
CA TYR A 701 -15.57 11.41 -4.46
C TYR A 701 -14.82 12.31 -3.46
N ALA A 702 -14.57 13.57 -3.83
CA ALA A 702 -13.89 14.52 -2.95
C ALA A 702 -14.69 14.78 -1.66
N ASP A 703 -16.01 14.94 -1.76
CA ASP A 703 -16.89 15.14 -0.61
C ASP A 703 -17.00 13.88 0.25
N ALA A 704 -17.03 12.70 -0.39
CA ALA A 704 -17.05 11.41 0.30
C ALA A 704 -15.77 11.18 1.10
N LEU A 705 -14.60 11.59 0.58
CA LEU A 705 -13.33 11.54 1.32
C LEU A 705 -13.33 12.47 2.53
N LYS A 706 -13.86 13.68 2.37
CA LYS A 706 -14.00 14.67 3.44
C LYS A 706 -14.93 14.17 4.56
N ASP A 707 -16.10 13.63 4.20
CA ASP A 707 -17.06 13.04 5.16
C ASP A 707 -16.48 11.79 5.84
N ALA A 708 -15.74 10.98 5.09
CA ALA A 708 -15.09 9.78 5.63
C ALA A 708 -13.85 10.08 6.51
N GLY A 709 -13.32 11.31 6.48
CA GLY A 709 -12.12 11.69 7.21
C GLY A 709 -10.86 10.96 6.73
N ILE A 710 -10.76 10.67 5.43
CA ILE A 710 -9.61 9.98 4.83
C ILE A 710 -9.08 10.73 3.61
N SER A 711 -7.77 10.69 3.38
CA SER A 711 -7.13 11.27 2.19
C SER A 711 -7.26 10.36 0.97
N THR A 712 -6.90 10.88 -0.21
CA THR A 712 -6.74 10.06 -1.42
C THR A 712 -5.72 8.94 -1.16
N LEU A 713 -5.84 7.83 -1.90
CA LEU A 713 -4.90 6.74 -1.71
C LEU A 713 -3.49 7.14 -2.16
N PHE A 714 -3.40 8.01 -3.16
CA PHE A 714 -2.15 8.66 -3.56
C PHE A 714 -1.48 9.40 -2.40
N ASP A 715 -2.17 10.37 -1.77
CA ASP A 715 -1.61 11.18 -0.69
C ASP A 715 -1.26 10.32 0.51
N ARG A 716 -2.08 9.30 0.80
CA ARG A 716 -1.81 8.37 1.89
C ARG A 716 -0.52 7.58 1.67
N ARG A 717 -0.29 7.07 0.46
CA ARG A 717 0.98 6.38 0.12
C ARG A 717 2.16 7.34 0.16
N ALA A 718 1.98 8.59 -0.31
CA ALA A 718 3.00 9.62 -0.23
C ALA A 718 3.41 9.91 1.21
N GLN A 719 2.42 10.07 2.10
CA GLN A 719 2.67 10.29 3.53
C GLN A 719 3.41 9.11 4.18
N LEU A 720 3.04 7.86 3.86
CA LEU A 720 3.72 6.67 4.37
C LEU A 720 5.17 6.57 3.88
N SER A 721 5.45 7.00 2.64
CA SER A 721 6.81 7.12 2.10
C SER A 721 7.61 8.20 2.82
N SER A 722 7.03 9.39 3.00
CA SER A 722 7.70 10.51 3.68
C SER A 722 8.00 10.19 5.14
N HIS A 723 7.05 9.62 5.87
CA HIS A 723 7.26 9.24 7.28
C HIS A 723 8.36 8.20 7.44
N LEU A 724 8.43 7.20 6.54
CA LEU A 724 9.53 6.23 6.58
C LEU A 724 10.87 6.91 6.28
N PHE A 725 10.92 7.84 5.32
CA PHE A 725 12.13 8.59 5.02
C PHE A 725 12.58 9.45 6.22
N GLU A 726 11.66 10.18 6.85
CA GLU A 726 11.92 10.94 8.07
C GLU A 726 12.40 10.05 9.22
N ASP A 727 11.80 8.87 9.39
CA ASP A 727 12.26 7.86 10.36
C ASP A 727 13.71 7.42 10.08
N ILE A 728 14.08 7.22 8.82
CA ILE A 728 15.45 6.83 8.42
C ILE A 728 16.44 7.98 8.70
N VAL A 729 16.05 9.23 8.44
CA VAL A 729 16.89 10.42 8.62
C VAL A 729 17.09 10.74 10.11
N ASN A 730 16.03 10.66 10.91
CA ASN A 730 16.03 11.09 12.30
C ASN A 730 16.60 10.04 13.27
N LYS A 731 16.77 8.79 12.84
CA LYS A 731 17.29 7.69 13.66
C LYS A 731 18.61 7.19 13.07
N PRO A 732 19.77 7.58 13.63
CA PRO A 732 21.08 7.17 13.12
C PRO A 732 21.27 5.64 13.11
N ASP A 733 20.66 4.95 14.08
CA ASP A 733 20.63 3.50 14.24
C ASP A 733 19.58 2.80 13.36
N HIS A 734 18.85 3.53 12.51
CA HIS A 734 17.89 2.93 11.60
C HIS A 734 18.58 1.97 10.63
N LYS A 735 17.98 0.79 10.39
CA LYS A 735 18.57 -0.27 9.55
C LYS A 735 18.91 0.14 8.11
N LEU A 736 18.31 1.23 7.62
CA LEU A 736 18.54 1.79 6.28
C LEU A 736 19.29 3.13 6.30
N SER A 737 19.80 3.59 7.45
CA SER A 737 20.49 4.89 7.55
C SER A 737 21.70 4.96 6.60
N GLY A 738 22.41 3.83 6.43
CA GLY A 738 23.53 3.71 5.47
C GLY A 738 23.14 3.83 3.98
N LEU A 739 21.86 3.85 3.64
CA LEU A 739 21.39 4.12 2.27
C LEU A 739 21.19 5.61 1.98
N LEU A 740 21.20 6.46 3.01
CA LEU A 740 21.11 7.90 2.82
C LEU A 740 22.36 8.37 2.06
N PRO A 741 22.19 9.35 1.14
CA PRO A 741 23.35 9.99 0.54
C PRO A 741 24.22 10.60 1.65
N PRO A 742 25.55 10.69 1.46
CA PRO A 742 26.39 11.40 2.41
C PRO A 742 25.82 12.80 2.62
N GLN A 743 25.70 13.22 3.88
CA GLN A 743 25.37 14.62 4.17
C GLN A 743 26.48 15.45 3.53
N ALA A 744 26.10 16.25 2.54
CA ALA A 744 27.01 17.23 1.99
C ALA A 744 27.28 18.25 3.10
N HIS A 745 28.34 18.04 3.88
CA HIS A 745 28.94 19.06 4.72
C HIS A 745 29.60 20.06 3.77
N HIS A 746 28.78 20.93 3.20
CA HIS A 746 29.30 22.09 2.54
C HIS A 746 29.98 22.92 3.64
N HIS A 747 31.31 22.84 3.73
CA HIS A 747 32.13 23.96 4.17
C HIS A 747 32.03 25.05 3.09
N ASN A 748 30.83 25.53 2.84
CA ASN A 748 30.69 26.92 2.47
C ASN A 748 31.10 27.65 3.74
N ASP A 749 32.28 28.25 3.73
CA ASP A 749 32.58 29.31 4.68
C ASP A 749 31.56 30.41 4.40
N LEU A 750 30.41 30.32 5.08
CA LEU A 750 29.33 31.31 5.01
C LEU A 750 29.75 32.63 5.69
N ARG A 751 31.04 32.80 6.01
CA ARG A 751 31.66 34.08 6.41
C ARG A 751 31.84 35.07 5.26
N SER A 752 31.44 34.73 4.03
CA SER A 752 30.73 35.74 3.26
C SER A 752 29.25 35.42 3.34
N GLU A 753 28.50 36.15 4.18
CA GLU A 753 27.06 36.27 4.00
C GLU A 753 26.85 36.74 2.56
N ARG A 754 26.62 35.83 1.61
CA ARG A 754 25.97 36.19 0.37
C ARG A 754 24.52 36.42 0.73
N ARG A 755 24.24 37.62 1.29
CA ARG A 755 22.91 38.20 1.24
C ARG A 755 22.56 38.31 -0.22
N PHE A 756 21.77 37.36 -0.71
CA PHE A 756 20.92 37.68 -1.85
C PHE A 756 19.91 38.68 -1.30
N ASN A 757 20.18 39.98 -1.49
CA ASN A 757 19.12 40.94 -1.55
C ASN A 757 18.28 40.53 -2.76
N VAL A 758 17.28 39.69 -2.54
CA VAL A 758 16.19 39.55 -3.49
C VAL A 758 15.38 40.83 -3.28
N PRO A 759 15.48 41.84 -4.15
CA PRO A 759 14.67 43.04 -4.00
C PRO A 759 13.22 42.60 -3.96
N VAL A 760 12.47 43.01 -2.93
CA VAL A 760 11.02 42.81 -2.91
C VAL A 760 10.46 43.64 -4.06
N ILE A 761 10.14 42.98 -5.17
CA ILE A 761 9.62 43.65 -6.37
C ILE A 761 8.14 43.97 -6.11
N PHE A 762 7.86 45.26 -5.95
CA PHE A 762 6.53 45.79 -5.72
C PHE A 762 5.73 45.92 -7.02
N LEU A 763 6.39 46.33 -8.11
CA LEU A 763 5.74 46.66 -9.38
C LEU A 763 6.47 46.02 -10.56
N THR A 764 5.73 45.42 -11.48
CA THR A 764 6.25 44.99 -12.79
C THR A 764 5.65 45.85 -13.88
N ILE A 765 6.48 46.45 -14.72
CA ILE A 765 6.08 47.26 -15.87
C ILE A 765 6.29 46.44 -17.14
N GLY A 766 5.22 46.15 -17.87
CA GLY A 766 5.28 45.52 -19.18
C GLY A 766 5.32 46.54 -20.31
N ILE A 767 6.32 46.45 -21.19
CA ILE A 767 6.48 47.30 -22.37
C ILE A 767 6.67 46.44 -23.63
N PRO A 768 5.67 46.35 -24.51
CA PRO A 768 5.86 45.82 -25.86
C PRO A 768 6.47 46.92 -26.74
N SER A 769 7.41 46.54 -27.59
CA SER A 769 8.08 47.49 -28.47
C SER A 769 8.20 46.97 -29.90
N ILE A 770 7.93 47.85 -30.88
CA ILE A 770 7.96 47.58 -32.33
C ILE A 770 8.84 48.64 -33.00
N LYS A 771 9.68 48.25 -33.96
CA LYS A 771 10.58 49.20 -34.63
C LYS A 771 9.78 50.09 -35.59
N ARG A 772 9.83 51.40 -35.38
CA ARG A 772 9.24 52.42 -36.28
C ARG A 772 10.30 52.97 -37.24
N LYS A 773 9.89 53.46 -38.42
CA LYS A 773 10.82 54.02 -39.42
C LYS A 773 11.40 55.34 -38.89
N GLY A 774 12.72 55.39 -38.70
CA GLY A 774 13.45 56.63 -38.38
C GLY A 774 13.34 57.15 -36.94
N ARG A 775 12.71 56.42 -36.00
CA ARG A 775 12.56 56.84 -34.60
C ARG A 775 12.75 55.69 -33.61
N ASN A 776 13.43 55.94 -32.49
CA ASN A 776 13.60 54.99 -31.37
C ASN A 776 13.01 55.60 -30.10
N TYR A 777 11.78 55.19 -29.77
CA TYR A 777 11.05 55.69 -28.60
C TYR A 777 11.42 54.93 -27.32
N LEU A 778 11.66 53.61 -27.44
CA LEU A 778 11.91 52.71 -26.31
C LEU A 778 13.02 53.20 -25.38
N SER A 779 14.12 53.70 -25.94
CA SER A 779 15.22 54.20 -25.11
C SER A 779 14.81 55.41 -24.26
N LYS A 780 14.03 56.35 -24.82
CA LYS A 780 13.52 57.51 -24.07
C LYS A 780 12.55 57.08 -22.97
N THR A 781 11.70 56.10 -23.26
CA THR A 781 10.78 55.53 -22.27
C THR A 781 11.54 54.85 -21.14
N LEU A 782 12.50 53.98 -21.45
CA LEU A 782 13.34 53.32 -20.45
C LEU A 782 14.16 54.32 -19.62
N ASP A 783 14.77 55.33 -20.25
CA ASP A 783 15.48 56.39 -19.55
C ASP A 783 14.54 57.09 -18.56
N SER A 784 13.35 57.49 -18.99
CA SER A 784 12.39 58.15 -18.09
C SER A 784 11.95 57.23 -16.94
N LEU A 785 11.71 55.94 -17.19
CA LEU A 785 11.28 55.00 -16.15
C LEU A 785 12.38 54.65 -15.15
N LEU A 786 13.65 54.77 -15.54
CA LEU A 786 14.80 54.49 -14.69
C LEU A 786 15.24 55.74 -13.91
N TYR A 787 15.27 56.90 -14.56
CA TYR A 787 15.82 58.14 -13.98
C TYR A 787 14.79 59.01 -13.26
N ASN A 788 13.49 58.80 -13.50
CA ASN A 788 12.41 59.55 -12.84
C ASN A 788 11.81 58.80 -11.65
N VAL A 789 12.45 57.73 -11.16
CA VAL A 789 12.11 57.04 -9.89
C VAL A 789 12.75 57.78 -8.72
N SER A 790 12.12 57.76 -7.55
CA SER A 790 12.65 58.42 -6.35
C SER A 790 14.04 57.92 -5.93
N GLU A 791 14.90 58.80 -5.41
CA GLU A 791 16.28 58.49 -4.95
C GLU A 791 16.35 57.56 -3.71
N ALA A 792 15.20 57.21 -3.12
CA ALA A 792 15.11 56.23 -2.04
C ALA A 792 15.49 54.84 -2.56
N LYS A 793 16.77 54.49 -2.32
CA LYS A 793 17.63 53.35 -2.70
C LYS A 793 17.08 51.91 -2.87
N ASP A 794 15.79 51.64 -2.92
CA ASP A 794 15.24 50.31 -3.26
C ASP A 794 14.48 50.36 -4.60
N PHE A 795 15.16 50.02 -5.69
CA PHE A 795 14.53 49.85 -7.01
C PHE A 795 13.62 48.60 -6.99
N SER A 796 12.42 48.76 -6.42
CA SER A 796 11.38 47.73 -6.27
C SER A 796 10.53 47.53 -7.54
N THR A 797 10.99 48.06 -8.68
CA THR A 797 10.31 47.98 -9.98
C THR A 797 11.08 47.04 -10.92
N LYS A 798 10.35 46.18 -11.64
CA LYS A 798 10.89 45.33 -12.70
C LYS A 798 10.31 45.75 -14.04
N ILE A 799 11.14 45.98 -15.04
CA ILE A 799 10.70 46.34 -16.39
C ILE A 799 10.86 45.13 -17.30
N VAL A 800 9.78 44.68 -17.93
CA VAL A 800 9.80 43.58 -18.89
C VAL A 800 9.51 44.13 -20.28
N VAL A 801 10.51 44.03 -21.16
CA VAL A 801 10.44 44.52 -22.54
C VAL A 801 10.19 43.36 -23.49
N LEU A 802 9.04 43.35 -24.17
CA LEU A 802 8.72 42.41 -25.23
C LEU A 802 9.15 42.97 -26.60
N LEU A 803 10.15 42.34 -27.22
CA LEU A 803 10.58 42.65 -28.58
C LEU A 803 9.57 42.06 -29.59
N ALA A 804 8.55 42.84 -29.90
CA ALA A 804 7.38 42.43 -30.69
C ALA A 804 7.57 42.49 -32.22
N ASP A 805 8.79 42.79 -32.73
CA ASP A 805 9.05 42.78 -34.18
C ASP A 805 8.85 41.39 -34.80
N ILE A 806 8.22 41.37 -35.97
CA ILE A 806 8.06 40.15 -36.79
C ILE A 806 9.42 39.68 -37.32
N LYS A 807 10.26 40.62 -37.78
CA LYS A 807 11.56 40.31 -38.39
C LYS A 807 12.61 40.00 -37.32
N LYS A 808 13.24 38.82 -37.42
CA LYS A 808 14.33 38.40 -36.50
C LYS A 808 15.49 39.41 -36.47
N SER A 809 15.85 39.99 -37.62
CA SER A 809 16.91 40.99 -37.72
C SER A 809 16.61 42.28 -36.95
N ALA A 810 15.35 42.71 -36.91
CA ALA A 810 14.93 43.89 -36.14
C ALA A 810 14.98 43.64 -34.63
N ARG A 811 14.59 42.43 -34.18
CA ARG A 811 14.74 42.00 -32.78
C ARG A 811 16.20 41.94 -32.34
N GLN A 812 17.07 41.36 -33.17
CA GLN A 812 18.50 41.21 -32.87
C GLN A 812 19.16 42.58 -32.69
N LYS A 813 18.92 43.51 -33.61
CA LYS A 813 19.46 44.87 -33.53
C LYS A 813 19.01 45.61 -32.25
N ARG A 814 17.73 45.46 -31.86
CA ARG A 814 17.24 46.07 -30.61
C ARG A 814 17.80 45.42 -29.35
N LEU A 815 18.03 44.10 -29.38
CA LEU A 815 18.69 43.41 -28.29
C LEU A 815 20.13 43.91 -28.11
N GLU A 816 20.86 44.14 -29.19
CA GLU A 816 22.21 44.72 -29.17
C GLU A 816 22.20 46.15 -28.61
N GLU A 817 21.27 47.00 -29.06
CA GLU A 817 21.07 48.36 -28.53
C GLU A 817 20.78 48.36 -27.02
N LEU A 818 19.86 47.50 -26.56
CA LEU A 818 19.53 47.36 -25.14
C LEU A 818 20.71 46.84 -24.31
N SER A 819 21.42 45.84 -24.84
CA SER A 819 22.58 45.22 -24.18
C SER A 819 23.73 46.21 -24.04
N SER A 820 23.93 47.09 -25.03
CA SER A 820 24.98 48.11 -24.98
C SER A 820 24.64 49.24 -24.00
N ARG A 821 23.38 49.71 -23.96
CA ARG A 821 23.00 50.91 -23.20
C ARG A 821 22.57 50.62 -21.76
N TYR A 822 21.97 49.46 -21.51
CA TYR A 822 21.38 49.10 -20.22
C TYR A 822 22.01 47.84 -19.61
N SER A 823 23.26 47.50 -19.97
CA SER A 823 24.00 46.33 -19.49
C SER A 823 23.93 46.12 -17.98
N LYS A 824 24.10 47.21 -17.20
CA LYS A 824 24.01 47.19 -15.73
C LYS A 824 22.63 46.75 -15.22
N TYR A 825 21.55 47.27 -15.82
CA TYR A 825 20.17 46.96 -15.40
C TYR A 825 19.72 45.57 -15.86
N LEU A 826 20.27 45.08 -16.98
CA LEU A 826 20.08 43.70 -17.44
C LEU A 826 20.81 42.71 -16.52
N ALA A 827 22.07 42.99 -16.16
CA ALA A 827 22.85 42.17 -15.25
C ALA A 827 22.24 42.10 -13.84
N ASN A 828 21.67 43.21 -13.36
CA ASN A 828 20.99 43.28 -12.07
C ASN A 828 19.55 42.71 -12.09
N GLY A 829 19.04 42.32 -13.27
CA GLY A 829 17.68 41.76 -13.40
C GLY A 829 16.54 42.78 -13.27
N ASN A 830 16.84 44.08 -13.26
CA ASN A 830 15.85 45.17 -13.24
C ASN A 830 15.11 45.26 -14.59
N ILE A 831 15.81 45.02 -15.69
CA ILE A 831 15.23 44.93 -17.04
C ILE A 831 15.29 43.47 -17.50
N HIS A 832 14.16 42.94 -17.95
CA HIS A 832 14.05 41.61 -18.55
C HIS A 832 13.58 41.75 -19.99
N VAL A 833 14.35 41.25 -20.95
CA VAL A 833 13.99 41.32 -22.37
C VAL A 833 13.48 39.96 -22.84
N ILE A 834 12.31 39.93 -23.45
CA ILE A 834 11.66 38.71 -23.93
C ILE A 834 11.26 38.82 -25.40
N THR A 835 11.04 37.67 -26.02
CA THR A 835 10.53 37.56 -27.39
C THR A 835 9.58 36.38 -27.50
N VAL A 836 8.53 36.53 -28.31
CA VAL A 836 7.59 35.44 -28.58
C VAL A 836 8.01 34.75 -29.89
N PRO A 837 8.23 33.41 -29.89
CA PRO A 837 8.52 32.69 -31.12
C PRO A 837 7.33 32.80 -32.11
N PRO A 838 7.56 33.05 -33.41
CA PRO A 838 6.48 33.24 -34.38
C PRO A 838 5.46 32.09 -34.43
N LYS A 839 5.90 30.86 -34.15
CA LYS A 839 5.05 29.66 -34.12
C LYS A 839 4.00 29.65 -32.99
N VAL A 840 4.15 30.52 -31.99
CA VAL A 840 3.29 30.57 -30.81
C VAL A 840 2.11 31.54 -31.02
N TYR A 841 2.19 32.44 -32.00
CA TYR A 841 1.07 33.33 -32.33
C TYR A 841 -0.09 32.54 -32.94
N PRO A 842 -1.34 32.86 -32.58
CA PRO A 842 -2.51 32.37 -33.31
C PRO A 842 -2.56 33.00 -34.72
N PRO A 843 -3.45 32.54 -35.62
CA PRO A 843 -3.57 33.10 -36.96
C PRO A 843 -3.80 34.61 -36.92
N LEU A 844 -2.91 35.38 -37.57
CA LEU A 844 -3.01 36.86 -37.68
C LEU A 844 -3.40 37.32 -39.09
N HIS A 845 -3.44 36.40 -40.06
CA HIS A 845 -3.82 36.65 -41.46
C HIS A 845 -5.15 35.95 -41.77
N GLY A 846 -5.90 36.47 -42.76
CA GLY A 846 -7.19 35.91 -43.14
C GLY A 846 -8.29 36.12 -42.07
N LEU A 847 -8.16 37.19 -41.28
CA LEU A 847 -9.14 37.54 -40.25
C LEU A 847 -10.41 38.11 -40.90
N SER A 848 -11.57 37.82 -40.33
CA SER A 848 -12.84 38.40 -40.77
C SER A 848 -12.82 39.91 -40.56
N LYS A 849 -13.24 40.69 -41.57
CA LYS A 849 -13.28 42.16 -41.47
C LYS A 849 -14.30 42.58 -40.41
N THR A 850 -13.84 43.30 -39.40
CA THR A 850 -14.68 43.95 -38.39
C THR A 850 -14.32 45.44 -38.30
N LEU A 851 -15.24 46.29 -37.82
CA LEU A 851 -15.04 47.74 -37.61
C LEU A 851 -14.62 48.54 -38.86
N HIS A 852 -14.88 48.04 -40.07
CA HIS A 852 -14.43 48.62 -41.34
C HIS A 852 -12.90 48.80 -41.46
N ASP A 853 -12.12 48.03 -40.68
CA ASP A 853 -10.67 48.07 -40.71
C ASP A 853 -10.10 47.45 -42.00
N THR A 854 -8.97 47.99 -42.49
CA THR A 854 -8.17 47.36 -43.55
C THR A 854 -7.52 46.07 -43.05
N GLU A 855 -7.15 45.14 -43.94
CA GLU A 855 -6.47 43.89 -43.53
C GLU A 855 -5.17 44.14 -42.77
N GLU A 856 -4.44 45.20 -43.13
CA GLU A 856 -3.22 45.60 -42.43
C GLU A 856 -3.53 46.09 -41.01
N ARG A 857 -4.57 46.91 -40.85
CA ARG A 857 -5.02 47.38 -39.53
C ARG A 857 -5.53 46.25 -38.65
N MET A 858 -6.29 45.31 -39.24
CA MET A 858 -6.73 44.07 -38.60
C MET A 858 -5.55 43.27 -38.06
N PHE A 859 -4.52 43.05 -38.89
CA PHE A 859 -3.32 42.33 -38.48
C PHE A 859 -2.64 42.97 -37.26
N TRP A 860 -2.38 44.29 -37.31
CA TRP A 860 -1.64 44.97 -36.25
C TRP A 860 -2.43 45.07 -34.94
N ARG A 861 -3.73 45.37 -34.98
CA ARG A 861 -4.54 45.42 -33.75
C ARG A 861 -4.70 44.05 -33.09
N SER A 862 -4.86 43.00 -33.88
CA SER A 862 -4.97 41.62 -33.39
C SER A 862 -3.64 41.13 -32.82
N LYS A 863 -2.53 41.48 -33.45
CA LYS A 863 -1.19 41.19 -32.93
C LYS A 863 -0.94 41.92 -31.60
N GLN A 864 -1.31 43.19 -31.49
CA GLN A 864 -1.14 43.98 -30.27
C GLN A 864 -1.89 43.36 -29.07
N ALA A 865 -3.15 42.93 -29.26
CA ALA A 865 -3.91 42.25 -28.22
C ALA A 865 -3.23 40.96 -27.72
N ILE A 866 -2.63 40.19 -28.64
CA ILE A 866 -1.88 38.98 -28.32
C ILE A 866 -0.53 39.29 -27.64
N ASP A 867 0.17 40.33 -28.09
CA ASP A 867 1.42 40.79 -27.47
C ASP A 867 1.18 41.16 -25.99
N PHE A 868 0.10 41.87 -25.70
CA PHE A 868 -0.28 42.26 -24.34
C PHE A 868 -0.66 41.02 -23.51
N ALA A 869 -1.44 40.09 -24.09
CA ALA A 869 -1.80 38.85 -23.41
C ALA A 869 -0.57 38.00 -23.02
N PHE A 870 0.43 37.88 -23.91
CA PHE A 870 1.67 37.18 -23.60
C PHE A 870 2.45 37.87 -22.49
N LEU A 871 2.58 39.20 -22.56
CA LEU A 871 3.32 39.99 -21.59
C LEU A 871 2.68 39.91 -20.20
N MET A 872 1.35 40.05 -20.11
CA MET A 872 0.60 39.88 -18.86
C MET A 872 0.77 38.48 -18.27
N GLN A 873 0.65 37.43 -19.09
CA GLN A 873 0.81 36.04 -18.63
C GLN A 873 2.25 35.76 -18.15
N TYR A 874 3.26 36.34 -18.80
CA TYR A 874 4.66 36.19 -18.42
C TYR A 874 4.97 36.89 -17.08
N CYS A 875 4.39 38.08 -16.87
CA CYS A 875 4.69 38.92 -15.71
C CYS A 875 3.90 38.56 -14.43
N LYS A 876 2.90 37.67 -14.51
CA LYS A 876 1.93 37.43 -13.42
C LYS A 876 2.51 37.00 -12.07
N SER A 877 3.72 36.45 -12.03
CA SER A 877 4.37 35.97 -10.81
C SER A 877 5.58 36.79 -10.37
N PHE A 878 5.83 37.96 -10.99
CA PHE A 878 7.01 38.77 -10.68
C PHE A 878 6.82 39.77 -9.55
N SER A 879 5.60 40.30 -9.36
CA SER A 879 5.27 41.27 -8.32
C SER A 879 3.77 41.24 -8.02
N PRO A 880 3.29 41.80 -6.90
CA PRO A 880 1.86 41.91 -6.60
C PRO A 880 1.07 42.75 -7.60
N TYR A 881 1.73 43.72 -8.25
CA TYR A 881 1.10 44.66 -9.19
C TYR A 881 1.79 44.69 -10.54
N TYR A 882 1.00 44.93 -11.59
CA TYR A 882 1.46 45.01 -12.97
C TYR A 882 0.95 46.26 -13.67
N LEU A 883 1.85 47.04 -14.28
CA LEU A 883 1.54 48.22 -15.06
C LEU A 883 1.79 47.93 -16.55
N GLN A 884 0.78 48.16 -17.39
CA GLN A 884 0.94 48.12 -18.84
C GLN A 884 1.33 49.51 -19.37
N LEU A 885 2.45 49.58 -20.09
CA LEU A 885 2.88 50.76 -20.84
C LEU A 885 3.16 50.41 -22.32
N GLU A 886 3.38 51.44 -23.13
CA GLU A 886 3.88 51.35 -24.50
C GLU A 886 5.29 51.93 -24.59
N ASP A 887 5.95 51.74 -25.74
CA ASP A 887 7.35 52.11 -25.94
C ASP A 887 7.60 53.60 -26.27
N ASP A 888 6.57 54.44 -26.21
CA ASP A 888 6.56 55.87 -26.54
C ASP A 888 5.93 56.76 -25.46
N VAL A 889 6.27 56.44 -24.21
CA VAL A 889 5.81 57.16 -23.01
C VAL A 889 6.98 57.82 -22.29
N ILE A 890 6.76 58.99 -21.68
CA ILE A 890 7.66 59.61 -20.71
C ILE A 890 6.98 59.60 -19.33
N ALA A 891 7.62 58.98 -18.34
CA ALA A 891 7.15 59.01 -16.95
C ALA A 891 7.47 60.34 -16.28
N THR A 892 6.58 60.87 -15.43
CA THR A 892 6.86 62.04 -14.59
C THR A 892 7.84 61.71 -13.45
N ARG A 893 8.54 62.72 -12.90
CA ARG A 893 9.39 62.55 -11.72
C ARG A 893 8.60 62.00 -10.52
N ASP A 894 9.20 61.04 -9.82
CA ASP A 894 8.68 60.34 -8.65
C ASP A 894 7.35 59.59 -8.90
N TYR A 895 7.12 59.12 -10.14
CA TYR A 895 5.86 58.44 -10.52
C TYR A 895 5.56 57.23 -9.62
N ASP A 896 6.59 56.51 -9.18
CA ASP A 896 6.50 55.32 -8.35
C ASP A 896 5.97 55.63 -6.94
N VAL A 897 6.37 56.78 -6.37
CA VAL A 897 5.88 57.28 -5.07
C VAL A 897 4.42 57.66 -5.17
N TYR A 898 4.03 58.38 -6.23
CA TYR A 898 2.63 58.76 -6.46
C TYR A 898 1.74 57.53 -6.66
N MET A 899 2.21 56.53 -7.42
CA MET A 899 1.47 55.28 -7.60
C MET A 899 1.30 54.53 -6.28
N ARG A 900 2.35 54.39 -5.47
CA ARG A 900 2.29 53.69 -4.18
C ARG A 900 1.29 54.34 -3.23
N ARG A 901 1.39 55.66 -3.06
CA ARG A 901 0.47 56.42 -2.21
C ARG A 901 -0.99 56.27 -2.67
N TYR A 902 -1.23 56.34 -3.97
CA TYR A 902 -2.57 56.18 -4.49
C TYR A 902 -3.13 54.76 -4.31
N MET A 903 -2.28 53.75 -4.37
CA MET A 903 -2.67 52.37 -4.12
C MET A 903 -2.97 52.12 -2.64
N GLU A 904 -2.20 52.73 -1.74
CA GLU A 904 -2.46 52.74 -0.28
C GLU A 904 -3.80 53.41 0.03
N GLU A 905 -4.11 54.55 -0.61
CA GLU A 905 -5.42 55.22 -0.48
C GLU A 905 -6.60 54.34 -0.96
N LYS A 906 -6.33 53.36 -1.83
CA LYS A 906 -7.32 52.41 -2.35
C LYS A 906 -7.27 51.04 -1.67
N GLU A 907 -6.45 50.87 -0.63
CA GLU A 907 -6.37 49.62 0.12
C GLU A 907 -7.71 49.29 0.78
N GLY A 908 -8.15 48.03 0.69
CA GLY A 908 -9.47 47.59 1.17
C GLY A 908 -10.66 47.90 0.24
N THR A 909 -10.47 48.66 -0.85
CA THR A 909 -11.52 48.88 -1.86
C THR A 909 -11.35 47.95 -3.06
N PHE A 910 -12.46 47.54 -3.69
CA PHE A 910 -12.43 46.80 -4.95
C PHE A 910 -12.21 47.76 -6.11
N TRP A 911 -11.18 47.50 -6.91
CA TRP A 911 -10.93 48.18 -8.17
C TRP A 911 -10.48 47.16 -9.20
N PHE A 912 -10.98 47.29 -10.43
CA PHE A 912 -10.62 46.38 -11.52
C PHE A 912 -9.21 46.69 -12.05
N ASN A 913 -8.95 47.96 -12.34
CA ASN A 913 -7.63 48.49 -12.65
C ASN A 913 -7.59 49.98 -12.29
N LEU A 914 -6.40 50.54 -12.09
CA LEU A 914 -6.20 51.98 -11.87
C LEU A 914 -5.61 52.63 -13.13
N ASP A 915 -6.04 53.85 -13.44
CA ASP A 915 -5.65 54.59 -14.64
C ASP A 915 -4.68 55.72 -14.28
N PHE A 916 -3.45 55.67 -14.79
CA PHE A 916 -2.40 56.70 -14.61
C PHE A 916 -2.05 57.46 -15.89
N SER A 917 -2.79 57.22 -16.97
CA SER A 917 -2.74 57.99 -18.21
C SER A 917 -4.15 58.19 -18.77
N ASN A 918 -4.35 59.30 -19.46
CA ASN A 918 -5.64 59.66 -20.08
C ASN A 918 -5.81 59.04 -21.47
N LEU A 919 -4.83 58.29 -21.97
CA LEU A 919 -4.80 57.74 -23.34
C LEU A 919 -4.97 56.22 -23.35
N GLY A 920 -6.10 55.74 -23.88
CA GLY A 920 -6.34 54.34 -24.23
C GLY A 920 -5.96 53.34 -23.13
N PHE A 921 -5.24 52.27 -23.50
CA PHE A 921 -4.72 51.18 -22.68
C PHE A 921 -3.37 51.51 -21.99
N ILE A 922 -2.84 52.73 -22.16
CA ILE A 922 -1.56 53.13 -21.56
C ILE A 922 -1.76 53.47 -20.08
N GLY A 923 -0.80 53.08 -19.24
CA GLY A 923 -0.79 53.46 -17.82
C GLY A 923 -1.86 52.75 -16.99
N LYS A 924 -2.25 51.54 -17.39
CA LYS A 924 -3.24 50.71 -16.68
C LYS A 924 -2.54 49.81 -15.68
N LEU A 925 -2.86 49.99 -14.40
CA LEU A 925 -2.33 49.18 -13.31
C LEU A 925 -3.33 48.11 -12.88
N TYR A 926 -2.85 46.88 -12.74
CA TYR A 926 -3.63 45.69 -12.38
C TYR A 926 -3.03 44.99 -11.16
N ARG A 927 -3.85 44.22 -10.44
CA ARG A 927 -3.37 43.21 -9.49
C ARG A 927 -2.92 41.98 -10.27
N SER A 928 -1.75 41.45 -9.97
CA SER A 928 -1.15 40.35 -10.75
C SER A 928 -2.00 39.07 -10.75
N GLU A 929 -2.78 38.83 -9.69
CA GLU A 929 -3.73 37.71 -9.60
C GLU A 929 -4.85 37.75 -10.66
N THR A 930 -5.16 38.94 -11.19
CA THR A 930 -6.23 39.12 -12.19
C THR A 930 -5.75 38.96 -13.64
N LEU A 931 -4.43 39.04 -13.87
CA LEU A 931 -3.83 39.08 -15.21
C LEU A 931 -4.11 37.82 -16.02
N GLU A 932 -4.18 36.65 -15.39
CA GLU A 932 -4.39 35.40 -16.12
C GLU A 932 -5.77 35.35 -16.80
N ASN A 933 -6.81 35.82 -16.11
CA ASN A 933 -8.16 35.85 -16.68
C ASN A 933 -8.27 36.89 -17.79
N GLN A 934 -7.65 38.06 -17.60
CA GLN A 934 -7.63 39.12 -18.59
C GLN A 934 -6.84 38.74 -19.85
N ALA A 935 -5.65 38.14 -19.69
CA ALA A 935 -4.84 37.64 -20.79
C ALA A 935 -5.57 36.55 -21.59
N ARG A 936 -6.30 35.65 -20.92
CA ARG A 936 -7.17 34.67 -21.58
C ARG A 936 -8.29 35.35 -22.39
N PHE A 937 -8.92 36.38 -21.83
CA PHE A 937 -9.96 37.14 -22.54
C PHE A 937 -9.42 37.82 -23.80
N PHE A 938 -8.29 38.54 -23.70
CA PHE A 938 -7.65 39.15 -24.88
C PHE A 938 -7.27 38.10 -25.93
N ARG A 939 -6.78 36.95 -25.50
CA ARG A 939 -6.44 35.85 -26.42
C ARG A 939 -7.66 35.24 -27.10
N LEU A 940 -8.83 35.20 -26.47
CA LEU A 940 -10.06 34.66 -27.06
C LEU A 940 -10.68 35.61 -28.08
N PHE A 941 -10.61 36.93 -27.84
CA PHE A 941 -11.30 37.93 -28.64
C PHE A 941 -10.37 38.84 -29.47
N TYR A 942 -9.10 38.45 -29.64
CA TYR A 942 -8.09 39.23 -30.38
C TYR A 942 -8.49 39.52 -31.84
N THR A 943 -9.35 38.71 -32.44
CA THR A 943 -9.88 38.90 -33.81
C THR A 943 -10.98 39.94 -33.88
N GLU A 944 -11.74 40.15 -32.80
CA GLU A 944 -13.01 40.88 -32.85
C GLU A 944 -12.82 42.39 -32.83
N MET A 945 -12.01 42.92 -31.90
CA MET A 945 -11.84 44.37 -31.70
C MET A 945 -10.46 44.73 -31.13
N PRO A 946 -10.01 46.00 -31.22
CA PRO A 946 -8.78 46.49 -30.59
C PRO A 946 -8.75 46.26 -29.07
N VAL A 947 -7.54 46.20 -28.50
CA VAL A 947 -7.32 45.88 -27.07
C VAL A 947 -7.99 46.88 -26.11
N ASP A 948 -8.12 48.16 -26.50
CA ASP A 948 -8.85 49.17 -25.74
C ASP A 948 -10.35 48.84 -25.61
N LEU A 949 -10.98 48.42 -26.70
CA LEU A 949 -12.39 48.02 -26.70
C LEU A 949 -12.58 46.69 -25.97
N LEU A 950 -11.62 45.76 -26.08
CA LEU A 950 -11.61 44.52 -25.29
C LEU A 950 -11.52 44.81 -23.79
N LEU A 951 -10.74 45.80 -23.38
CA LEU A 951 -10.68 46.23 -21.97
C LEU A 951 -12.05 46.71 -21.50
N SER A 952 -12.69 47.57 -22.28
CA SER A 952 -14.00 48.12 -21.97
C SER A 952 -15.05 47.01 -21.88
N ALA A 953 -15.08 46.11 -22.85
CA ALA A 953 -16.01 44.97 -22.86
C ALA A 953 -15.81 44.05 -21.65
N TYR A 954 -14.55 43.79 -21.29
CA TYR A 954 -14.23 42.97 -20.11
C TYR A 954 -14.65 43.64 -18.80
N ARG A 955 -14.50 44.98 -18.68
CA ARG A 955 -15.00 45.76 -17.53
C ARG A 955 -16.52 45.65 -17.40
N THR A 956 -17.27 45.85 -18.49
CA THR A 956 -18.74 45.72 -18.52
C THR A 956 -19.18 44.32 -18.14
N MET A 957 -18.50 43.28 -18.65
CA MET A 957 -18.83 41.87 -18.32
C MET A 957 -18.68 41.56 -16.83
N LEU A 958 -17.80 42.25 -16.12
CA LEU A 958 -17.59 42.08 -14.68
C LEU A 958 -18.56 42.90 -13.80
N GLY A 959 -19.57 43.55 -14.40
CA GLY A 959 -20.64 44.25 -13.69
C GLY A 959 -20.23 45.63 -13.13
N ASN A 960 -19.16 46.23 -13.66
CA ASN A 960 -18.56 47.47 -13.17
C ASN A 960 -19.02 48.72 -13.96
N ASP A 961 -20.32 48.89 -14.17
CA ASP A 961 -20.85 50.04 -14.94
C ASP A 961 -20.83 51.38 -14.18
N VAL A 962 -20.47 51.40 -12.88
CA VAL A 962 -20.36 52.63 -12.08
C VAL A 962 -19.20 52.52 -11.07
N ILE A 963 -17.98 52.74 -11.52
CA ILE A 963 -16.89 53.20 -10.65
C ILE A 963 -16.20 54.34 -11.39
N GLU A 964 -16.29 55.55 -10.82
CA GLU A 964 -15.55 56.72 -11.29
C GLU A 964 -14.11 56.32 -11.60
N THR A 965 -13.66 56.57 -12.83
CA THR A 965 -12.24 56.57 -13.15
C THR A 965 -11.61 57.64 -12.27
N THR A 966 -11.11 57.26 -11.09
CA THR A 966 -10.46 58.20 -10.20
C THR A 966 -9.12 58.58 -10.82
N TYR A 967 -9.11 59.69 -11.56
CA TYR A 967 -7.93 60.27 -12.17
C TYR A 967 -7.09 60.94 -11.09
N PHE A 968 -6.02 60.27 -10.64
CA PHE A 968 -5.17 60.79 -9.58
C PHE A 968 -4.13 61.80 -10.11
N ARG A 969 -3.59 61.55 -11.30
CA ARG A 969 -2.67 62.44 -12.04
C ARG A 969 -2.28 61.77 -13.36
N ASN A 970 -2.02 62.53 -14.41
CA ASN A 970 -1.40 61.96 -15.62
C ASN A 970 0.11 61.79 -15.37
N LEU A 971 0.55 60.56 -15.06
CA LEU A 971 1.95 60.23 -14.74
C LEU A 971 2.76 59.78 -15.96
N PHE A 972 2.08 59.46 -17.07
CA PHE A 972 2.67 58.85 -18.25
C PHE A 972 2.23 59.61 -19.50
N LEU A 973 3.12 60.46 -20.01
CA LEU A 973 2.88 61.31 -21.18
C LEU A 973 3.28 60.58 -22.46
N HIS A 974 2.33 60.38 -23.37
CA HIS A 974 2.59 59.81 -24.70
C HIS A 974 3.33 60.83 -25.59
N ILE A 975 4.41 60.39 -26.23
CA ILE A 975 5.27 61.21 -27.11
C ILE A 975 5.32 60.67 -28.56
N GLY A 976 4.54 59.63 -28.85
CA GLY A 976 4.39 59.10 -30.20
C GLY A 976 3.59 60.05 -31.09
N TYR A 977 4.05 60.26 -32.33
CA TYR A 977 3.27 60.96 -33.38
C TYR A 977 2.70 59.98 -34.41
N GLU A 978 3.10 58.71 -34.36
CA GLU A 978 2.61 57.60 -35.18
C GLU A 978 2.07 56.52 -34.24
N SER A 979 0.79 56.16 -34.33
CA SER A 979 0.19 55.13 -33.47
C SER A 979 0.82 53.75 -33.71
N SER A 980 1.01 52.97 -32.64
CA SER A 980 1.43 51.56 -32.65
C SER A 980 0.43 50.66 -33.39
N SER A 981 -0.83 51.08 -33.46
CA SER A 981 -1.86 50.59 -34.38
C SER A 981 -2.12 51.69 -35.41
N LEU A 982 -1.47 51.60 -36.59
CA LEU A 982 -1.62 52.48 -37.77
C LEU A 982 -2.86 53.41 -37.67
N SER A 983 -2.65 54.65 -37.24
CA SER A 983 -3.74 55.58 -36.97
C SER A 983 -4.21 56.26 -38.24
N ARG A 984 -5.53 56.12 -38.44
CA ARG A 984 -6.45 56.72 -39.43
C ARG A 984 -6.43 56.07 -40.80
#